data_AF-A0A3T1CBY4-F1
#
_entry.id   AF-A0A3T1CBY4-F1
#
_cell.length_a   1.000
_cell.length_b   1.000
_cell.length_c   1.000
_cell.angle_alpha   90.00
_cell.angle_beta   90.00
_cell.angle_gamma   90.00
#
_symmetry.space_group_name_H-M   'P 1'
#
loop_
_entity.id
_entity.type
_entity.pdbx_description
1 polymer ?
#
loop_
_entity_poly.entity_id
_entity_poly.type
_entity_poly.pdbx_seq_one_letter_code
_entity_poly.pdbx_strand_id
1 'polypeptide(L)'
;MLTAVQQNSWILEPAELKLKSKENKEAVAVQKEPQHSEEWLSELELNKEKRCLLAVVRRDGLKLQYASEGLKKDKKVVLAAVQQNGKALAYANQALKEDEDVVLAAVQQNGTSFEYAHEKLKNERSFVLAAVKQDGRALQYASQELKEDREVVFAAVKQNGSALQYASQELKKDKEVVLAAVEQNGWLLREASQELKKDKEVVLAAVKRDGWALQYASQELKKDKEVVLAAVKQHGLALQYASQELKEDREVVLAAVQQNGFASYYASQKLKENREVVLAAVQQNGSTFEYAPEELKNERSFVLIAVQQKGWALKFASQKLKEDKEVVLAAIKQDGSVLEYASQDLKKDNEVVLAAVKQDGLALKFASQKLKEDKEVVLAAIKQNGCALQYASQGLQKDKEVVLAAVKQNGCALQYASQGLQKDKEVVLAAVKQNGLALRHAGKKLKKDREIVLAAVQQEGRSLGYVSKEDKEVVLAALKQDGWVLKYASQVLKRDKEFVLAAVKQNGWALEYVSQALKENKEVVLAAVEQNGWALEYASQELKEDKEMVLAAIKQDGRVLQWMLEALKNDKEIVLAAVKQNGYALQHASQELKEDKEVVLAAVKQNGCALQYTSLALKNDKEVVLAAVKQNGLAFYYASQMLNKDKEVVLAAVKQNDRALQFASQELKEDEEVVLAAAQRDV
;
A
#
# COMPACT_ATOMS: atom_id res chain seq x y z
N MET A 1 -23.20 -32.80 -69.90
CA MET A 1 -23.88 -34.10 -69.69
C MET A 1 -24.20 -34.15 -68.19
N LEU A 2 -25.46 -34.25 -67.75
CA LEU A 2 -26.30 -35.47 -67.74
C LEU A 2 -25.62 -36.58 -66.90
N THR A 3 -26.20 -37.15 -65.82
CA THR A 3 -27.55 -37.07 -65.18
C THR A 3 -27.39 -37.01 -63.64
N ALA A 4 -28.28 -36.52 -62.76
CA ALA A 4 -29.75 -36.43 -62.70
C ALA A 4 -30.48 -37.75 -62.28
N VAL A 5 -31.65 -37.60 -61.61
CA VAL A 5 -32.53 -38.66 -61.03
C VAL A 5 -31.95 -39.34 -59.76
N GLN A 6 -32.66 -39.64 -58.65
CA GLN A 6 -33.92 -39.24 -57.94
C GLN A 6 -33.80 -39.87 -56.52
N GLN A 7 -34.42 -39.45 -55.40
CA GLN A 7 -35.25 -38.29 -54.97
C GLN A 7 -35.03 -38.13 -53.42
N ASN A 8 -35.87 -37.64 -52.50
CA ASN A 8 -37.29 -37.24 -52.47
C ASN A 8 -37.54 -36.03 -51.53
N SER A 9 -38.79 -35.59 -51.41
CA SER A 9 -39.29 -34.43 -50.63
C SER A 9 -40.34 -34.93 -49.57
N TRP A 10 -40.88 -34.17 -48.62
CA TRP A 10 -41.49 -32.83 -48.72
C TRP A 10 -41.48 -31.99 -47.42
N ILE A 11 -41.65 -30.68 -47.61
CA ILE A 11 -41.81 -29.60 -46.63
C ILE A 11 -43.33 -29.28 -46.47
N LEU A 12 -43.77 -28.68 -45.36
CA LEU A 12 -44.81 -27.63 -45.32
C LEU A 12 -44.98 -26.95 -43.93
N GLU A 13 -45.10 -25.62 -43.93
CA GLU A 13 -45.72 -24.79 -42.88
C GLU A 13 -47.11 -24.31 -43.37
N PRO A 14 -47.77 -23.28 -42.78
CA PRO A 14 -48.47 -23.30 -41.50
C PRO A 14 -49.99 -23.03 -41.69
N ALA A 15 -50.77 -22.98 -40.60
CA ALA A 15 -52.18 -22.55 -40.65
C ALA A 15 -52.62 -21.75 -39.41
N GLU A 16 -53.41 -20.70 -39.63
CA GLU A 16 -54.04 -19.88 -38.59
C GLU A 16 -55.33 -20.51 -38.04
N LEU A 17 -55.77 -20.09 -36.84
CA LEU A 17 -57.20 -20.11 -36.50
C LEU A 17 -57.55 -19.06 -35.44
N LYS A 18 -58.61 -18.29 -35.66
CA LYS A 18 -59.06 -17.20 -34.79
C LYS A 18 -60.57 -17.28 -34.55
N LEU A 19 -60.96 -17.04 -33.28
CA LEU A 19 -62.30 -16.65 -32.82
C LEU A 19 -63.51 -17.55 -33.14
N LYS A 20 -64.17 -18.02 -32.07
CA LYS A 20 -65.59 -17.69 -31.88
C LYS A 20 -65.99 -17.63 -30.41
N SER A 21 -67.06 -16.91 -30.14
CA SER A 21 -67.51 -16.48 -28.81
C SER A 21 -68.55 -17.43 -28.20
N LYS A 22 -68.65 -17.39 -26.86
CA LYS A 22 -69.94 -17.34 -26.17
C LYS A 22 -69.80 -16.70 -24.79
N GLU A 23 -70.72 -15.81 -24.47
CA GLU A 23 -70.94 -15.33 -23.10
C GLU A 23 -71.66 -16.41 -22.28
N ASN A 24 -71.46 -16.41 -20.96
CA ASN A 24 -72.63 -16.44 -20.08
C ASN A 24 -72.37 -15.58 -18.84
N LYS A 25 -73.41 -14.94 -18.31
CA LYS A 25 -73.35 -14.13 -17.09
C LYS A 25 -74.11 -14.85 -15.99
N GLU A 26 -73.54 -14.93 -14.80
CA GLU A 26 -74.34 -15.00 -13.58
C GLU A 26 -73.56 -14.38 -12.42
N ALA A 27 -74.21 -13.50 -11.68
CA ALA A 27 -73.63 -12.78 -10.57
C ALA A 27 -74.45 -13.09 -9.31
N VAL A 28 -73.85 -13.81 -8.37
CA VAL A 28 -74.42 -14.07 -7.04
C VAL A 28 -73.46 -13.50 -6.02
N ALA A 29 -73.79 -12.32 -5.50
CA ALA A 29 -73.06 -11.74 -4.37
C ALA A 29 -73.49 -12.44 -3.08
N VAL A 30 -72.55 -13.09 -2.40
CA VAL A 30 -72.72 -13.55 -1.02
C VAL A 30 -71.71 -12.79 -0.16
N GLN A 31 -72.22 -12.04 0.83
CA GLN A 31 -71.38 -11.32 1.77
C GLN A 31 -70.65 -12.31 2.69
N LYS A 32 -69.32 -12.15 2.80
CA LYS A 32 -68.57 -12.51 4.00
C LYS A 32 -67.57 -11.39 4.31
N GLU A 33 -67.64 -10.91 5.54
CA GLU A 33 -66.71 -9.92 6.11
C GLU A 33 -65.36 -10.56 6.51
N PRO A 34 -64.33 -9.75 6.80
CA PRO A 34 -62.96 -10.16 6.50
C PRO A 34 -62.27 -11.01 7.57
N GLN A 35 -61.53 -12.02 7.10
CA GLN A 35 -60.36 -12.56 7.78
C GLN A 35 -59.14 -12.63 6.84
N HIS A 36 -59.35 -12.93 5.55
CA HIS A 36 -58.26 -12.99 4.56
C HIS A 36 -57.55 -11.67 4.25
N SER A 37 -58.10 -10.49 4.58
CA SER A 37 -57.46 -9.22 4.21
C SER A 37 -56.14 -8.97 4.93
N GLU A 38 -56.02 -9.38 6.20
CA GLU A 38 -54.78 -9.20 6.98
C GLU A 38 -53.72 -10.24 6.58
N GLU A 39 -54.13 -11.50 6.34
CA GLU A 39 -53.24 -12.53 5.80
C GLU A 39 -52.64 -12.08 4.45
N TRP A 40 -53.49 -11.64 3.51
CA TRP A 40 -53.08 -11.26 2.16
C TRP A 40 -52.19 -10.01 2.14
N LEU A 41 -52.43 -9.04 3.03
CA LEU A 41 -51.55 -7.89 3.23
C LEU A 41 -50.19 -8.32 3.83
N SER A 42 -50.20 -9.20 4.84
CA SER A 42 -48.96 -9.70 5.45
C SER A 42 -48.10 -10.50 4.45
N GLU A 43 -48.73 -11.28 3.57
CA GLU A 43 -48.04 -12.01 2.50
C GLU A 43 -47.52 -11.06 1.40
N LEU A 44 -48.22 -9.96 1.11
CA LEU A 44 -47.74 -8.92 0.19
C LEU A 44 -46.51 -8.19 0.74
N GLU A 45 -46.52 -7.84 2.03
CA GLU A 45 -45.38 -7.19 2.70
C GLU A 45 -44.20 -8.15 2.86
N LEU A 46 -44.42 -9.40 3.27
CA LEU A 46 -43.38 -10.42 3.36
C LEU A 46 -42.71 -10.65 1.99
N ASN A 47 -43.48 -10.66 0.89
CA ASN A 47 -42.92 -10.73 -0.47
C ASN A 47 -42.12 -9.48 -0.86
N LYS A 48 -42.49 -8.29 -0.38
CA LYS A 48 -41.78 -7.02 -0.60
C LYS A 48 -40.47 -6.99 0.19
N GLU A 49 -40.48 -7.37 1.47
CA GLU A 49 -39.27 -7.51 2.29
C GLU A 49 -38.31 -8.55 1.71
N LYS A 50 -38.83 -9.74 1.34
CA LYS A 50 -38.07 -10.82 0.70
C LYS A 50 -37.35 -10.36 -0.56
N ARG A 51 -38.03 -9.60 -1.44
CA ARG A 51 -37.42 -9.01 -2.65
C ARG A 51 -36.34 -7.97 -2.32
N CYS A 52 -36.58 -7.13 -1.32
CA CYS A 52 -35.60 -6.14 -0.84
C CYS A 52 -34.35 -6.82 -0.27
N LEU A 53 -34.53 -7.76 0.66
CA LEU A 53 -33.44 -8.49 1.30
C LEU A 53 -32.65 -9.34 0.30
N LEU A 54 -33.30 -9.96 -0.69
CA LEU A 54 -32.62 -10.64 -1.80
C LEU A 54 -31.64 -9.72 -2.55
N ALA A 55 -32.02 -8.46 -2.81
CA ALA A 55 -31.14 -7.48 -3.44
C ALA A 55 -29.99 -7.01 -2.52
N VAL A 56 -30.22 -7.02 -1.20
CA VAL A 56 -29.21 -6.67 -0.19
C VAL A 56 -28.20 -7.81 0.01
N VAL A 57 -28.64 -9.05 0.23
CA VAL A 57 -27.74 -10.20 0.50
C VAL A 57 -26.91 -10.61 -0.72
N ARG A 58 -27.39 -10.33 -1.94
CA ARG A 58 -26.59 -10.43 -3.18
C ARG A 58 -25.45 -9.42 -3.29
N ARG A 59 -25.43 -8.38 -2.44
CA ARG A 59 -24.36 -7.37 -2.35
C ARG A 59 -23.47 -7.58 -1.10
N ASP A 60 -24.06 -7.98 0.02
CA ASP A 60 -23.37 -8.37 1.26
C ASP A 60 -24.20 -9.46 1.97
N GLY A 61 -23.79 -10.72 1.85
CA GLY A 61 -24.48 -11.87 2.41
C GLY A 61 -24.56 -11.85 3.95
N LEU A 62 -23.64 -11.15 4.62
CA LEU A 62 -23.66 -11.01 6.07
C LEU A 62 -24.83 -10.14 6.55
N LYS A 63 -25.53 -9.40 5.67
CA LYS A 63 -26.76 -8.69 6.03
C LYS A 63 -27.92 -9.61 6.42
N LEU A 64 -27.83 -10.92 6.14
CA LEU A 64 -28.78 -11.92 6.63
C LEU A 64 -28.91 -11.91 8.17
N GLN A 65 -27.88 -11.46 8.91
CA GLN A 65 -27.95 -11.30 10.37
C GLN A 65 -29.09 -10.38 10.84
N TYR A 66 -29.40 -9.33 10.06
CA TYR A 66 -30.41 -8.33 10.36
C TYR A 66 -31.80 -8.69 9.81
N ALA A 67 -31.95 -9.85 9.17
CA ALA A 67 -33.22 -10.31 8.63
C ALA A 67 -34.19 -10.76 9.73
N SER A 68 -35.49 -10.64 9.47
CA SER A 68 -36.55 -11.21 10.30
C SER A 68 -36.49 -12.76 10.30
N GLU A 69 -36.96 -13.39 11.38
CA GLU A 69 -36.89 -14.86 11.53
C GLU A 69 -37.72 -15.62 10.48
N GLY A 70 -38.70 -14.97 9.83
CA GLY A 70 -39.37 -15.52 8.66
C GLY A 70 -38.45 -15.58 7.44
N LEU A 71 -37.66 -14.53 7.19
CA LEU A 71 -36.74 -14.46 6.04
C LEU A 71 -35.48 -15.32 6.24
N LYS A 72 -35.04 -15.55 7.49
CA LYS A 72 -33.99 -16.53 7.83
C LYS A 72 -34.41 -17.99 7.62
N LYS A 73 -35.71 -18.25 7.43
CA LYS A 73 -36.28 -19.55 7.03
C LYS A 73 -36.53 -19.65 5.52
N ASP A 74 -36.34 -18.57 4.75
CA ASP A 74 -36.59 -18.59 3.31
C ASP A 74 -35.37 -19.11 2.56
N LYS A 75 -35.47 -20.34 2.01
CA LYS A 75 -34.38 -21.00 1.28
C LYS A 75 -33.84 -20.15 0.12
N LYS A 76 -34.65 -19.32 -0.57
CA LYS A 76 -34.17 -18.47 -1.67
C LYS A 76 -33.37 -17.27 -1.15
N VAL A 77 -33.79 -16.65 -0.06
CA VAL A 77 -33.03 -15.58 0.63
C VAL A 77 -31.70 -16.13 1.14
N VAL A 78 -31.72 -17.25 1.85
CA VAL A 78 -30.52 -17.83 2.47
C VAL A 78 -29.54 -18.36 1.43
N LEU A 79 -30.00 -19.05 0.37
CA LEU A 79 -29.14 -19.45 -0.76
C LEU A 79 -28.40 -18.25 -1.36
N ALA A 80 -29.12 -17.16 -1.67
CA ALA A 80 -28.53 -15.95 -2.23
C ALA A 80 -27.51 -15.28 -1.28
N ALA A 81 -27.67 -15.42 0.03
CA ALA A 81 -26.73 -14.92 1.03
C ALA A 81 -25.46 -15.78 1.12
N VAL A 82 -25.60 -17.12 1.19
CA VAL A 82 -24.44 -18.02 1.32
C VAL A 82 -23.63 -18.14 0.04
N GLN A 83 -24.27 -18.01 -1.13
CA GLN A 83 -23.58 -17.92 -2.43
C GLN A 83 -22.74 -16.64 -2.55
N GLN A 84 -23.14 -15.54 -1.91
CA GLN A 84 -22.32 -14.32 -1.86
C GLN A 84 -21.19 -14.47 -0.83
N ASN A 85 -21.50 -14.99 0.36
CA ASN A 85 -20.53 -15.25 1.43
C ASN A 85 -21.00 -16.42 2.30
N GLY A 86 -20.31 -17.55 2.23
CA GLY A 86 -20.71 -18.78 2.94
C GLY A 86 -20.88 -18.62 4.45
N LYS A 87 -20.19 -17.66 5.10
CA LYS A 87 -20.36 -17.37 6.52
C LYS A 87 -21.75 -16.85 6.89
N ALA A 88 -22.56 -16.42 5.91
CA ALA A 88 -23.97 -16.10 6.12
C ALA A 88 -24.77 -17.30 6.69
N LEU A 89 -24.30 -18.53 6.50
CA LEU A 89 -24.92 -19.74 7.07
C LEU A 89 -25.06 -19.66 8.60
N ALA A 90 -24.19 -18.93 9.29
CA ALA A 90 -24.31 -18.66 10.73
C ALA A 90 -25.69 -18.09 11.12
N TYR A 91 -26.28 -17.26 10.26
CA TYR A 91 -27.53 -16.54 10.49
C TYR A 91 -28.76 -17.25 9.89
N ALA A 92 -28.58 -18.37 9.19
CA ALA A 92 -29.69 -19.20 8.72
C ALA A 92 -30.44 -19.84 9.89
N ASN A 93 -31.75 -20.05 9.72
CA ASN A 93 -32.55 -20.83 10.67
C ASN A 93 -32.10 -22.31 10.66
N GLN A 94 -32.30 -23.01 11.77
CA GLN A 94 -31.82 -24.39 11.98
C GLN A 94 -32.20 -25.35 10.83
N ALA A 95 -33.44 -25.29 10.35
CA ALA A 95 -33.90 -26.14 9.24
C ALA A 95 -33.11 -25.94 7.93
N LEU A 96 -32.50 -24.76 7.72
CA LEU A 96 -31.63 -24.48 6.57
C LEU A 96 -30.14 -24.70 6.84
N LYS A 97 -29.76 -25.01 8.08
CA LYS A 97 -28.45 -25.60 8.44
C LYS A 97 -28.45 -27.12 8.30
N GLU A 98 -29.62 -27.71 8.14
CA GLU A 98 -29.86 -29.12 7.78
C GLU A 98 -30.14 -29.30 6.28
N ASP A 99 -30.36 -28.22 5.54
CA ASP A 99 -30.67 -28.24 4.12
C ASP A 99 -29.40 -28.44 3.27
N GLU A 100 -29.39 -29.53 2.52
CA GLU A 100 -28.20 -30.02 1.80
C GLU A 100 -27.73 -29.04 0.72
N ASP A 101 -28.64 -28.42 -0.04
CA ASP A 101 -28.31 -27.42 -1.06
C ASP A 101 -27.72 -26.15 -0.43
N VAL A 102 -28.31 -25.67 0.66
CA VAL A 102 -27.86 -24.46 1.38
C VAL A 102 -26.46 -24.66 1.95
N VAL A 103 -26.22 -25.81 2.60
CA VAL A 103 -24.90 -26.10 3.20
C VAL A 103 -23.85 -26.35 2.12
N LEU A 104 -24.17 -27.04 1.01
CA LEU A 104 -23.23 -27.20 -0.10
C LEU A 104 -22.90 -25.88 -0.79
N ALA A 105 -23.88 -24.98 -0.98
CA ALA A 105 -23.62 -23.65 -1.53
C ALA A 105 -22.73 -22.80 -0.60
N ALA A 106 -22.95 -22.87 0.72
CA ALA A 106 -22.10 -22.19 1.70
C ALA A 106 -20.67 -22.75 1.74
N VAL A 107 -20.53 -24.08 1.63
CA VAL A 107 -19.25 -24.78 1.56
C VAL A 107 -18.48 -24.43 0.29
N GLN A 108 -19.12 -24.44 -0.88
CA GLN A 108 -18.51 -24.07 -2.16
C GLN A 108 -17.91 -22.65 -2.11
N GLN A 109 -18.63 -21.70 -1.52
CA GLN A 109 -18.15 -20.32 -1.39
C GLN A 109 -17.04 -20.15 -0.33
N ASN A 110 -17.05 -20.96 0.74
CA ASN A 110 -15.96 -21.05 1.72
C ASN A 110 -16.08 -22.34 2.56
N GLY A 111 -15.13 -23.27 2.44
CA GLY A 111 -15.17 -24.56 3.15
C GLY A 111 -15.26 -24.45 4.68
N THR A 112 -14.67 -23.42 5.29
CA THR A 112 -14.78 -23.20 6.75
C THR A 112 -16.18 -22.80 7.22
N SER A 113 -17.09 -22.40 6.33
CA SER A 113 -18.49 -22.12 6.68
C SER A 113 -19.24 -23.33 7.22
N PHE A 114 -18.70 -24.54 7.00
CA PHE A 114 -19.21 -25.80 7.52
C PHE A 114 -19.27 -25.86 9.06
N GLU A 115 -18.56 -24.96 9.77
CA GLU A 115 -18.76 -24.69 11.20
C GLU A 115 -20.24 -24.53 11.57
N TYR A 116 -21.00 -23.85 10.71
CA TYR A 116 -22.40 -23.48 10.92
C TYR A 116 -23.42 -24.50 10.39
N ALA A 117 -22.97 -25.59 9.77
CA ALA A 117 -23.83 -26.70 9.38
C ALA A 117 -24.35 -27.46 10.60
N HIS A 118 -25.47 -28.17 10.46
CA HIS A 118 -26.00 -28.99 11.54
C HIS A 118 -25.14 -30.24 11.80
N GLU A 119 -25.15 -30.73 13.04
CA GLU A 119 -24.40 -31.92 13.46
C GLU A 119 -24.77 -33.16 12.63
N LYS A 120 -26.02 -33.26 12.15
CA LYS A 120 -26.42 -34.28 11.15
C LYS A 120 -25.45 -34.29 9.96
N LEU A 121 -25.25 -33.15 9.30
CA LEU A 121 -24.40 -33.06 8.10
C LEU A 121 -22.91 -33.14 8.43
N LYS A 122 -22.48 -32.76 9.64
CA LYS A 122 -21.10 -32.95 10.14
C LYS A 122 -20.74 -34.42 10.40
N ASN A 123 -21.75 -35.28 10.54
CA ASN A 123 -21.61 -36.74 10.56
C ASN A 123 -21.72 -37.37 9.15
N GLU A 124 -22.18 -36.64 8.14
CA GLU A 124 -22.35 -37.18 6.78
C GLU A 124 -21.07 -37.07 5.95
N ARG A 125 -20.51 -38.24 5.63
CA ARG A 125 -19.21 -38.41 4.95
C ARG A 125 -19.08 -37.59 3.66
N SER A 126 -20.16 -37.51 2.86
CA SER A 126 -20.20 -36.79 1.59
C SER A 126 -20.04 -35.27 1.75
N PHE A 127 -20.69 -34.68 2.75
CA PHE A 127 -20.64 -33.24 3.02
C PHE A 127 -19.31 -32.83 3.63
N VAL A 128 -18.76 -33.64 4.54
CA VAL A 128 -17.41 -33.43 5.06
C VAL A 128 -16.38 -33.57 3.94
N LEU A 129 -16.49 -34.56 3.05
CA LEU A 129 -15.61 -34.68 1.87
C LEU A 129 -15.70 -33.47 0.93
N ALA A 130 -16.88 -32.87 0.75
CA ALA A 130 -17.02 -31.63 -0.01
C ALA A 130 -16.34 -30.44 0.70
N ALA A 131 -16.53 -30.32 2.02
CA ALA A 131 -15.95 -29.25 2.82
C ALA A 131 -14.41 -29.30 2.85
N VAL A 132 -13.81 -30.47 3.11
CA VAL A 132 -12.35 -30.61 3.19
C VAL A 132 -11.64 -30.52 1.84
N LYS A 133 -12.34 -30.82 0.73
CA LYS A 133 -11.83 -30.57 -0.63
C LYS A 133 -11.76 -29.09 -0.97
N GLN A 134 -12.62 -28.25 -0.37
CA GLN A 134 -12.60 -26.80 -0.56
C GLN A 134 -11.67 -26.09 0.43
N ASP A 135 -11.62 -26.54 1.70
CA ASP A 135 -10.64 -26.11 2.70
C ASP A 135 -10.37 -27.24 3.69
N GLY A 136 -9.16 -27.81 3.69
CA GLY A 136 -8.79 -28.93 4.56
C GLY A 136 -8.93 -28.63 6.06
N ARG A 137 -8.93 -27.35 6.45
CA ARG A 137 -9.20 -26.94 7.84
C ARG A 137 -10.63 -27.21 8.27
N ALA A 138 -11.57 -27.39 7.35
CA ALA A 138 -12.96 -27.76 7.64
C ALA A 138 -13.06 -29.09 8.40
N LEU A 139 -12.03 -29.96 8.33
CA LEU A 139 -11.91 -31.18 9.13
C LEU A 139 -12.10 -30.92 10.63
N GLN A 140 -11.74 -29.73 11.15
CA GLN A 140 -11.92 -29.40 12.56
C GLN A 140 -13.39 -29.45 13.01
N TYR A 141 -14.34 -29.22 12.09
CA TYR A 141 -15.78 -29.21 12.34
C TYR A 141 -16.47 -30.55 12.05
N ALA A 142 -15.75 -31.54 11.53
CA ALA A 142 -16.29 -32.89 11.30
C ALA A 142 -16.54 -33.62 12.63
N SER A 143 -17.36 -34.67 12.58
CA SER A 143 -17.54 -35.60 13.71
C SER A 143 -16.22 -36.25 14.14
N GLN A 144 -16.18 -36.83 15.35
CA GLN A 144 -15.01 -37.58 15.81
C GLN A 144 -14.74 -38.81 14.93
N GLU A 145 -15.81 -39.50 14.51
CA GLU A 145 -15.75 -40.66 13.61
C GLU A 145 -15.14 -40.28 12.25
N LEU A 146 -15.49 -39.11 11.70
CA LEU A 146 -14.93 -38.63 10.42
C LEU A 146 -13.55 -37.95 10.56
N LYS A 147 -13.06 -37.74 11.79
CA LYS A 147 -11.64 -37.46 12.09
C LYS A 147 -10.81 -38.74 12.26
N GLU A 148 -11.45 -39.89 12.26
CA GLU A 148 -10.87 -41.24 12.25
C GLU A 148 -11.04 -41.91 10.86
N ASP A 149 -11.89 -41.38 9.98
CA ASP A 149 -11.99 -41.78 8.58
C ASP A 149 -10.74 -41.39 7.77
N ARG A 150 -10.01 -42.42 7.33
CA ARG A 150 -8.76 -42.28 6.57
C ARG A 150 -8.91 -41.45 5.29
N GLU A 151 -9.98 -41.65 4.52
CA GLU A 151 -10.13 -40.97 3.22
C GLU A 151 -10.52 -39.50 3.40
N VAL A 152 -11.35 -39.20 4.41
CA VAL A 152 -11.72 -37.82 4.78
C VAL A 152 -10.49 -37.05 5.24
N VAL A 153 -9.71 -37.61 6.16
CA VAL A 153 -8.49 -36.98 6.67
C VAL A 153 -7.42 -36.86 5.58
N PHE A 154 -7.22 -37.88 4.75
CA PHE A 154 -6.25 -37.84 3.65
C PHE A 154 -6.63 -36.81 2.58
N ALA A 155 -7.92 -36.65 2.28
CA ALA A 155 -8.40 -35.57 1.40
C ALA A 155 -8.15 -34.19 2.01
N ALA A 156 -8.44 -34.01 3.30
CA ALA A 156 -8.18 -32.77 4.02
C ALA A 156 -6.68 -32.40 4.04
N VAL A 157 -5.82 -33.38 4.36
CA VAL A 157 -4.37 -33.22 4.39
C VAL A 157 -3.80 -32.94 3.01
N LYS A 158 -4.29 -33.59 1.94
CA LYS A 158 -3.89 -33.28 0.55
C LYS A 158 -4.30 -31.88 0.09
N GLN A 159 -5.37 -31.31 0.64
CA GLN A 159 -5.78 -29.94 0.36
C GLN A 159 -4.91 -28.93 1.15
N ASN A 160 -4.66 -29.22 2.43
CA ASN A 160 -3.83 -28.42 3.31
C ASN A 160 -3.22 -29.31 4.41
N GLY A 161 -1.90 -29.51 4.38
CA GLY A 161 -1.19 -30.38 5.32
C GLY A 161 -1.44 -30.06 6.79
N SER A 162 -1.73 -28.79 7.14
CA SER A 162 -2.05 -28.40 8.53
C SER A 162 -3.34 -29.04 9.05
N ALA A 163 -4.20 -29.59 8.20
CA ALA A 163 -5.35 -30.39 8.60
C ALA A 163 -4.97 -31.59 9.47
N LEU A 164 -3.74 -32.11 9.33
CA LEU A 164 -3.21 -33.22 10.14
C LEU A 164 -3.34 -32.95 11.65
N GLN A 165 -3.29 -31.69 12.11
CA GLN A 165 -3.41 -31.38 13.53
C GLN A 165 -4.75 -31.85 14.14
N TYR A 166 -5.82 -31.91 13.34
CA TYR A 166 -7.17 -32.34 13.74
C TYR A 166 -7.44 -33.84 13.56
N ALA A 167 -6.52 -34.58 12.93
CA ALA A 167 -6.64 -36.03 12.74
C ALA A 167 -6.50 -36.79 14.07
N SER A 168 -7.10 -37.98 14.13
CA SER A 168 -6.96 -38.89 15.27
C SER A 168 -5.50 -39.32 15.52
N GLN A 169 -5.21 -39.79 16.74
CA GLN A 169 -3.87 -40.27 17.09
C GLN A 169 -3.44 -41.51 16.28
N GLU A 170 -4.40 -42.31 15.80
CA GLU A 170 -4.12 -43.45 14.92
C GLU A 170 -3.76 -42.98 13.50
N LEU A 171 -4.46 -41.98 12.94
CA LEU A 171 -4.09 -41.41 11.65
C LEU A 171 -2.83 -40.55 11.71
N LYS A 172 -2.42 -40.06 12.89
CA LYS A 172 -1.08 -39.50 13.15
C LYS A 172 0.04 -40.57 13.18
N LYS A 173 -0.29 -41.87 13.10
CA LYS A 173 0.64 -43.00 12.81
C LYS A 173 0.58 -43.46 11.34
N ASP A 174 -0.40 -43.02 10.55
CA ASP A 174 -0.50 -43.40 9.15
C ASP A 174 0.61 -42.72 8.33
N LYS A 175 1.51 -43.53 7.77
CA LYS A 175 2.68 -43.05 7.04
C LYS A 175 2.32 -42.25 5.79
N GLU A 176 1.30 -42.63 5.02
CA GLU A 176 0.92 -41.89 3.80
C GLU A 176 0.27 -40.54 4.15
N VAL A 177 -0.59 -40.51 5.17
CA VAL A 177 -1.24 -39.28 5.63
C VAL A 177 -0.19 -38.31 6.18
N VAL A 178 0.75 -38.78 6.99
CA VAL A 178 1.83 -37.92 7.53
C VAL A 178 2.82 -37.50 6.45
N LEU A 179 3.19 -38.37 5.49
CA LEU A 179 4.02 -37.98 4.33
C LEU A 179 3.38 -36.83 3.55
N ALA A 180 2.11 -36.98 3.15
CA ALA A 180 1.39 -35.94 2.41
C ALA A 180 1.31 -34.59 3.15
N ALA A 181 1.36 -34.60 4.49
CA ALA A 181 1.46 -33.39 5.31
C ALA A 181 2.88 -32.79 5.31
N VAL A 182 3.92 -33.57 5.62
CA VAL A 182 5.29 -33.05 5.74
C VAL A 182 5.91 -32.65 4.41
N GLU A 183 5.48 -33.26 3.30
CA GLU A 183 5.84 -32.86 1.95
C GLU A 183 5.36 -31.45 1.60
N GLN A 184 4.28 -30.96 2.23
CA GLN A 184 3.84 -29.56 2.12
C GLN A 184 4.59 -28.66 3.11
N ASN A 185 4.68 -29.08 4.38
CA ASN A 185 5.35 -28.31 5.43
C ASN A 185 6.07 -29.22 6.44
N GLY A 186 7.41 -29.19 6.45
CA GLY A 186 8.25 -30.04 7.29
C GLY A 186 8.02 -29.88 8.80
N TRP A 187 7.54 -28.74 9.28
CA TRP A 187 7.19 -28.55 10.69
C TRP A 187 6.07 -29.47 11.17
N LEU A 188 5.24 -30.00 10.28
CA LEU A 188 4.16 -30.93 10.61
C LEU A 188 4.68 -32.30 11.08
N LEU A 189 5.99 -32.58 10.94
CA LEU A 189 6.64 -33.71 11.61
C LEU A 189 6.43 -33.67 13.13
N ARG A 190 6.21 -32.49 13.73
CA ARG A 190 5.87 -32.37 15.16
C ARG A 190 4.56 -33.08 15.53
N GLU A 191 3.60 -33.16 14.61
CA GLU A 191 2.28 -33.77 14.80
C GLU A 191 2.32 -35.30 14.66
N ALA A 192 3.34 -35.85 13.99
CA ALA A 192 3.48 -37.28 13.75
C ALA A 192 3.68 -38.10 15.03
N SER A 193 3.37 -39.40 14.99
CA SER A 193 3.65 -40.32 16.11
C SER A 193 5.15 -40.43 16.42
N GLN A 194 5.49 -40.94 17.61
CA GLN A 194 6.89 -41.18 17.98
C GLN A 194 7.54 -42.30 17.13
N GLU A 195 6.74 -43.16 16.51
CA GLU A 195 7.18 -44.19 15.58
C GLU A 195 7.55 -43.56 14.22
N LEU A 196 6.70 -42.69 13.67
CA LEU A 196 7.00 -41.98 12.42
C LEU A 196 8.13 -40.94 12.59
N LYS A 197 8.37 -40.43 13.80
CA LYS A 197 9.58 -39.64 14.14
C LYS A 197 10.87 -40.47 14.16
N LYS A 198 10.78 -41.81 14.10
CA LYS A 198 11.89 -42.75 13.84
C LYS A 198 11.91 -43.27 12.40
N ASP A 199 10.85 -43.05 11.61
CA ASP A 199 10.83 -43.45 10.20
C ASP A 199 11.72 -42.49 9.38
N LYS A 200 12.79 -43.05 8.80
CA LYS A 200 13.79 -42.28 8.07
C LYS A 200 13.22 -41.60 6.82
N GLU A 201 12.22 -42.19 6.16
CA GLU A 201 11.62 -41.64 4.95
C GLU A 201 10.74 -40.42 5.29
N VAL A 202 9.89 -40.53 6.31
CA VAL A 202 9.05 -39.43 6.81
C VAL A 202 9.91 -38.26 7.28
N VAL A 203 10.97 -38.54 8.05
CA VAL A 203 11.88 -37.49 8.51
C VAL A 203 12.70 -36.90 7.35
N LEU A 204 13.16 -37.70 6.38
CA LEU A 204 13.85 -37.17 5.19
C LEU A 204 12.95 -36.25 4.36
N ALA A 205 11.67 -36.60 4.15
CA ALA A 205 10.71 -35.74 3.48
C ALA A 205 10.54 -34.40 4.23
N ALA A 206 10.37 -34.46 5.55
CA ALA A 206 10.22 -33.28 6.40
C ALA A 206 11.46 -32.36 6.37
N VAL A 207 12.68 -32.89 6.55
CA VAL A 207 13.90 -32.06 6.60
C VAL A 207 14.32 -31.51 5.23
N LYS A 208 13.95 -32.18 4.13
CA LYS A 208 14.11 -31.66 2.77
C LYS A 208 13.16 -30.49 2.49
N ARG A 209 12.00 -30.42 3.16
CA ARG A 209 11.09 -29.27 3.07
C ARG A 209 11.54 -28.13 3.99
N ASP A 210 11.85 -28.41 5.26
CA ASP A 210 12.44 -27.46 6.20
C ASP A 210 13.45 -28.16 7.14
N GLY A 211 14.71 -27.73 7.10
CA GLY A 211 15.79 -28.28 7.94
C GLY A 211 15.53 -28.15 9.45
N TRP A 212 14.70 -27.19 9.90
CA TRP A 212 14.29 -27.08 11.31
C TRP A 212 13.40 -28.24 11.77
N ALA A 213 12.82 -29.03 10.85
CA ALA A 213 12.09 -30.25 11.20
C ALA A 213 12.99 -31.28 11.93
N LEU A 214 14.32 -31.22 11.75
CA LEU A 214 15.27 -32.09 12.45
C LEU A 214 15.11 -32.03 13.98
N GLN A 215 14.64 -30.92 14.55
CA GLN A 215 14.37 -30.81 15.98
C GLN A 215 13.36 -31.86 16.49
N TYR A 216 12.42 -32.29 15.64
CA TYR A 216 11.34 -33.23 15.97
C TYR A 216 11.69 -34.71 15.68
N ALA A 217 12.78 -34.97 14.97
CA ALA A 217 13.26 -36.33 14.70
C ALA A 217 13.73 -37.05 15.98
N SER A 218 13.75 -38.38 15.95
CA SER A 218 14.26 -39.21 17.05
C SER A 218 15.76 -38.96 17.32
N GLN A 219 16.22 -39.35 18.51
CA GLN A 219 17.66 -39.28 18.86
C GLN A 219 18.51 -40.27 18.04
N GLU A 220 17.89 -41.27 17.41
CA GLU A 220 18.55 -42.17 16.46
C GLU A 220 18.76 -41.45 15.11
N LEU A 221 17.73 -40.81 14.55
CA LEU A 221 17.84 -40.09 13.28
C LEU A 221 18.64 -38.78 13.38
N LYS A 222 18.77 -38.19 14.57
CA LYS A 222 19.73 -37.11 14.86
C LYS A 222 21.20 -37.56 14.84
N LYS A 223 21.47 -38.87 14.75
CA LYS A 223 22.77 -39.47 14.46
C LYS A 223 22.87 -40.00 13.03
N ASP A 224 21.78 -40.04 12.26
CA ASP A 224 21.83 -40.46 10.87
C ASP A 224 22.43 -39.34 10.01
N LYS A 225 23.62 -39.61 9.47
CA LYS A 225 24.40 -38.62 8.70
C LYS A 225 23.66 -38.16 7.44
N GLU A 226 22.85 -38.99 6.80
CA GLU A 226 22.08 -38.60 5.61
C GLU A 226 20.94 -37.64 5.98
N VAL A 227 20.20 -37.96 7.06
CA VAL A 227 19.13 -37.10 7.59
C VAL A 227 19.67 -35.74 7.99
N VAL A 228 20.79 -35.70 8.74
CA VAL A 228 21.39 -34.44 9.17
C VAL A 228 22.01 -33.68 7.99
N LEU A 229 22.67 -34.35 7.03
CA LEU A 229 23.16 -33.69 5.81
C LEU A 229 22.04 -33.06 5.00
N ALA A 230 20.88 -33.72 4.86
CA ALA A 230 19.71 -33.14 4.20
C ALA A 230 19.21 -31.90 4.96
N ALA A 231 19.09 -31.99 6.29
CA ALA A 231 18.63 -30.89 7.14
C ALA A 231 19.57 -29.67 7.08
N VAL A 232 20.89 -29.84 7.18
CA VAL A 232 21.83 -28.71 7.19
C VAL A 232 22.04 -28.09 5.81
N LYS A 233 21.90 -28.87 4.73
CA LYS A 233 21.89 -28.34 3.35
C LYS A 233 20.63 -27.49 3.08
N GLN A 234 19.50 -27.84 3.68
CA GLN A 234 18.28 -27.02 3.62
C GLN A 234 18.37 -25.79 4.56
N HIS A 235 18.92 -25.95 5.76
CA HIS A 235 19.12 -24.85 6.73
C HIS A 235 20.32 -25.11 7.67
N GLY A 236 21.42 -24.38 7.51
CA GLY A 236 22.70 -24.68 8.18
C GLY A 236 22.64 -24.67 9.72
N LEU A 237 21.81 -23.79 10.31
CA LEU A 237 21.61 -23.74 11.77
C LEU A 237 20.86 -24.97 12.33
N ALA A 238 20.32 -25.86 11.48
CA ALA A 238 19.78 -27.14 11.92
C ALA A 238 20.84 -28.04 12.57
N LEU A 239 22.13 -27.79 12.31
CA LEU A 239 23.27 -28.45 12.96
C LEU A 239 23.14 -28.43 14.50
N GLN A 240 22.50 -27.42 15.10
CA GLN A 240 22.25 -27.36 16.54
C GLN A 240 21.50 -28.58 17.09
N TYR A 241 20.62 -29.20 16.28
CA TYR A 241 19.80 -30.35 16.65
C TYR A 241 20.46 -31.71 16.36
N ALA A 242 21.61 -31.73 15.68
CA ALA A 242 22.37 -32.95 15.43
C ALA A 242 23.01 -33.50 16.72
N SER A 243 23.38 -34.79 16.70
CA SER A 243 24.19 -35.40 17.75
C SER A 243 25.56 -34.72 17.90
N GLN A 244 26.22 -34.89 19.06
CA GLN A 244 27.58 -34.36 19.26
C GLN A 244 28.58 -35.01 18.30
N GLU A 245 28.41 -36.30 18.01
CA GLU A 245 29.15 -37.07 17.01
C GLU A 245 29.08 -36.43 15.61
N LEU A 246 27.91 -35.99 15.15
CA LEU A 246 27.77 -35.29 13.87
C LEU A 246 28.12 -33.80 13.92
N LYS A 247 28.35 -33.23 15.11
CA LYS A 247 29.02 -31.93 15.32
C LYS A 247 30.55 -32.06 15.37
N GLU A 248 31.07 -33.29 15.37
CA GLU A 248 32.48 -33.64 15.18
C GLU A 248 32.76 -34.20 13.77
N ASP A 249 31.73 -34.57 13.00
CA ASP A 249 31.86 -34.92 11.58
C ASP A 249 32.16 -33.67 10.72
N ARG A 250 33.36 -33.63 10.15
CA ARG A 250 33.87 -32.53 9.32
C ARG A 250 32.98 -32.26 8.10
N GLU A 251 32.40 -33.29 7.48
CA GLU A 251 31.58 -33.15 6.26
C GLU A 251 30.23 -32.52 6.59
N VAL A 252 29.58 -32.97 7.67
CA VAL A 252 28.32 -32.41 8.16
C VAL A 252 28.50 -30.94 8.56
N VAL A 253 29.57 -30.64 9.31
CA VAL A 253 29.88 -29.27 9.74
C VAL A 253 30.23 -28.37 8.54
N LEU A 254 31.03 -28.83 7.58
CA LEU A 254 31.33 -28.05 6.37
C LEU A 254 30.08 -27.77 5.54
N ALA A 255 29.20 -28.76 5.35
CA ALA A 255 27.94 -28.55 4.63
C ALA A 255 27.03 -27.52 5.33
N ALA A 256 26.94 -27.58 6.66
CA ALA A 256 26.18 -26.61 7.46
C ALA A 256 26.77 -25.19 7.37
N VAL A 257 28.10 -25.07 7.44
CA VAL A 257 28.84 -23.81 7.40
C VAL A 257 28.83 -23.15 6.02
N GLN A 258 28.92 -23.95 4.95
CA GLN A 258 28.76 -23.48 3.57
C GLN A 258 27.33 -22.97 3.30
N GLN A 259 26.32 -23.50 4.00
CA GLN A 259 24.95 -22.97 3.94
C GLN A 259 24.84 -21.67 4.74
N ASN A 260 25.32 -21.66 5.98
CA ASN A 260 25.34 -20.48 6.86
C ASN A 260 26.57 -20.48 7.77
N GLY A 261 27.45 -19.48 7.62
CA GLY A 261 28.72 -19.40 8.36
C GLY A 261 28.57 -19.43 9.89
N PHE A 262 27.44 -18.99 10.44
CA PHE A 262 27.17 -19.06 11.88
C PHE A 262 26.94 -20.49 12.40
N ALA A 263 26.69 -21.47 11.53
CA ALA A 263 26.57 -22.88 11.92
C ALA A 263 27.84 -23.41 12.61
N SER A 264 29.00 -22.81 12.32
CA SER A 264 30.28 -23.08 12.99
C SER A 264 30.20 -22.97 14.53
N TYR A 265 29.30 -22.13 15.05
CA TYR A 265 29.04 -22.00 16.50
C TYR A 265 28.54 -23.31 17.14
N TYR A 266 27.88 -24.18 16.37
CA TYR A 266 27.35 -25.46 16.87
C TYR A 266 28.28 -26.66 16.66
N ALA A 267 29.42 -26.47 15.98
CA ALA A 267 30.46 -27.49 15.84
C ALA A 267 31.22 -27.71 17.17
N SER A 268 31.94 -28.82 17.26
CA SER A 268 32.86 -29.08 18.37
C SER A 268 34.03 -28.08 18.39
N GLN A 269 34.69 -27.91 19.54
CA GLN A 269 35.83 -26.99 19.67
C GLN A 269 36.96 -27.34 18.67
N LYS A 270 37.26 -28.63 18.51
CA LYS A 270 38.22 -29.15 17.52
C LYS A 270 37.90 -28.76 16.07
N LEU A 271 36.62 -28.56 15.73
CA LEU A 271 36.21 -28.07 14.41
C LEU A 271 36.06 -26.55 14.34
N LYS A 272 35.87 -25.85 15.45
CA LYS A 272 35.98 -24.38 15.54
C LYS A 272 37.43 -23.89 15.43
N GLU A 273 38.38 -24.71 15.83
CA GLU A 273 39.81 -24.50 15.63
C GLU A 273 40.28 -24.99 14.25
N ASN A 274 39.46 -25.77 13.53
CA ASN A 274 39.83 -26.32 12.23
C ASN A 274 39.84 -25.26 11.13
N ARG A 275 41.03 -24.95 10.62
CA ARG A 275 41.29 -23.98 9.55
C ARG A 275 40.33 -24.04 8.36
N GLU A 276 39.95 -25.23 7.89
CA GLU A 276 39.06 -25.39 6.73
C GLU A 276 37.61 -24.97 7.06
N VAL A 277 37.13 -25.35 8.25
CA VAL A 277 35.80 -24.97 8.75
C VAL A 277 35.71 -23.47 9.00
N VAL A 278 36.72 -22.87 9.64
CA VAL A 278 36.75 -21.42 9.86
C VAL A 278 36.88 -20.67 8.53
N LEU A 279 37.66 -21.19 7.56
CA LEU A 279 37.76 -20.59 6.22
C LEU A 279 36.40 -20.56 5.54
N ALA A 280 35.68 -21.68 5.54
CA ALA A 280 34.33 -21.76 4.96
C ALA A 280 33.35 -20.81 5.66
N ALA A 281 33.43 -20.68 7.00
CA ALA A 281 32.59 -19.77 7.76
C ALA A 281 32.84 -18.30 7.40
N VAL A 282 34.12 -17.92 7.23
CA VAL A 282 34.55 -16.57 6.85
C VAL A 282 34.24 -16.25 5.39
N GLN A 283 34.33 -17.23 4.50
CA GLN A 283 33.92 -17.10 3.10
C GLN A 283 32.41 -16.91 2.97
N GLN A 284 31.59 -17.67 3.71
CA GLN A 284 30.13 -17.54 3.69
C GLN A 284 29.62 -16.30 4.45
N ASN A 285 30.32 -15.88 5.51
CA ASN A 285 30.06 -14.62 6.20
C ASN A 285 31.32 -14.10 6.92
N GLY A 286 31.94 -13.05 6.36
CA GLY A 286 33.16 -12.44 6.90
C GLY A 286 33.06 -11.90 8.34
N SER A 287 31.86 -11.66 8.88
CA SER A 287 31.68 -11.31 10.30
C SER A 287 32.03 -12.45 11.25
N THR A 288 32.08 -13.70 10.80
CA THR A 288 32.50 -14.84 11.64
C THR A 288 33.99 -14.78 12.03
N PHE A 289 34.80 -13.96 11.34
CA PHE A 289 36.23 -13.79 11.61
C PHE A 289 36.55 -13.27 13.03
N GLU A 290 35.62 -12.56 13.68
CA GLU A 290 35.74 -12.15 15.09
C GLU A 290 35.96 -13.36 16.02
N TYR A 291 35.31 -14.49 15.71
CA TYR A 291 35.37 -15.74 16.47
C TYR A 291 36.46 -16.72 15.99
N ALA A 292 37.28 -16.36 15.01
CA ALA A 292 38.40 -17.20 14.58
C ALA A 292 39.43 -17.35 15.72
N PRO A 293 40.11 -18.50 15.84
CA PRO A 293 41.23 -18.67 16.78
C PRO A 293 42.39 -17.72 16.43
N GLU A 294 43.19 -17.35 17.43
CA GLU A 294 44.24 -16.33 17.29
C GLU A 294 45.35 -16.75 16.33
N GLU A 295 45.60 -18.05 16.18
CA GLU A 295 46.50 -18.64 15.19
C GLU A 295 46.11 -18.24 13.76
N LEU A 296 44.81 -18.24 13.44
CA LEU A 296 44.29 -17.87 12.12
C LEU A 296 44.16 -16.35 11.95
N LYS A 297 43.95 -15.59 13.04
CA LYS A 297 44.07 -14.12 13.05
C LYS A 297 45.51 -13.62 12.86
N ASN A 298 46.49 -14.51 13.00
CA ASN A 298 47.90 -14.28 12.68
C ASN A 298 48.31 -14.83 11.30
N GLU A 299 47.49 -15.65 10.64
CA GLU A 299 47.83 -16.22 9.33
C GLU A 299 47.51 -15.24 8.19
N ARG A 300 48.55 -14.66 7.58
CA ARG A 300 48.44 -13.68 6.48
C ARG A 300 47.43 -14.07 5.40
N SER A 301 47.55 -15.30 4.87
CA SER A 301 46.68 -15.82 3.81
C SER A 301 45.22 -15.95 4.22
N PHE A 302 44.96 -16.30 5.48
CA PHE A 302 43.62 -16.39 6.04
C PHE A 302 42.99 -15.01 6.22
N VAL A 303 43.73 -14.06 6.82
CA VAL A 303 43.27 -12.68 7.02
C VAL A 303 43.04 -11.97 5.69
N LEU A 304 43.88 -12.22 4.68
CA LEU A 304 43.69 -11.64 3.34
C LEU A 304 42.35 -12.04 2.72
N ILE A 305 41.92 -13.29 2.89
CA ILE A 305 40.61 -13.77 2.44
C ILE A 305 39.48 -13.12 3.26
N ALA A 306 39.64 -12.97 4.58
CA ALA A 306 38.67 -12.32 5.44
C ALA A 306 38.43 -10.84 5.05
N VAL A 307 39.49 -10.05 4.88
CA VAL A 307 39.37 -8.63 4.51
C VAL A 307 38.87 -8.42 3.09
N GLN A 308 39.15 -9.35 2.17
CA GLN A 308 38.59 -9.34 0.82
C GLN A 308 37.08 -9.54 0.81
N GLN A 309 36.48 -10.23 1.79
CA GLN A 309 35.04 -10.36 1.94
C GLN A 309 34.41 -9.19 2.72
N LYS A 310 35.06 -8.75 3.82
CA LYS A 310 34.63 -7.62 4.66
C LYS A 310 35.85 -6.89 5.23
N GLY A 311 36.12 -5.66 4.77
CA GLY A 311 37.28 -4.87 5.21
C GLY A 311 37.40 -4.72 6.73
N TRP A 312 36.28 -4.60 7.44
CA TRP A 312 36.20 -4.54 8.92
C TRP A 312 36.93 -5.71 9.62
N ALA A 313 37.09 -6.87 8.97
CA ALA A 313 37.87 -7.99 9.50
C ALA A 313 39.29 -7.58 9.95
N LEU A 314 39.89 -6.55 9.32
CA LEU A 314 41.17 -5.98 9.72
C LEU A 314 41.21 -5.57 11.21
N LYS A 315 40.08 -5.18 11.82
CA LYS A 315 39.95 -4.88 13.24
C LYS A 315 40.44 -6.02 14.14
N PHE A 316 40.15 -7.27 13.76
CA PHE A 316 40.44 -8.49 14.53
C PHE A 316 41.73 -9.19 14.10
N ALA A 317 42.38 -8.73 13.02
CA ALA A 317 43.71 -9.21 12.62
C ALA A 317 44.78 -8.85 13.67
N SER A 318 45.86 -9.63 13.74
CA SER A 318 46.96 -9.32 14.64
C SER A 318 47.73 -8.05 14.25
N GLN A 319 48.48 -7.47 15.20
CA GLN A 319 49.19 -6.20 15.01
C GLN A 319 50.14 -6.24 13.80
N LYS A 320 50.85 -7.37 13.61
CA LYS A 320 51.73 -7.62 12.46
C LYS A 320 51.01 -7.53 11.11
N LEU A 321 49.73 -7.90 11.04
CA LEU A 321 48.93 -7.83 9.81
C LEU A 321 48.21 -6.49 9.63
N LYS A 322 48.07 -5.70 10.70
CA LYS A 322 47.71 -4.27 10.63
C LYS A 322 48.88 -3.38 10.16
N GLU A 323 50.08 -3.94 10.10
CA GLU A 323 51.31 -3.36 9.54
C GLU A 323 51.59 -3.86 8.11
N ASP A 324 50.87 -4.88 7.63
CA ASP A 324 51.01 -5.42 6.28
C ASP A 324 50.24 -4.56 5.26
N LYS A 325 50.99 -3.84 4.42
CA LYS A 325 50.44 -2.90 3.44
C LYS A 325 49.48 -3.55 2.44
N GLU A 326 49.70 -4.79 2.00
CA GLU A 326 48.78 -5.45 1.05
C GLU A 326 47.48 -5.85 1.74
N VAL A 327 47.54 -6.38 2.97
CA VAL A 327 46.34 -6.75 3.75
C VAL A 327 45.51 -5.51 4.07
N VAL A 328 46.15 -4.40 4.45
CA VAL A 328 45.48 -3.12 4.72
C VAL A 328 44.88 -2.50 3.44
N LEU A 329 45.59 -2.53 2.31
CA LEU A 329 45.04 -2.08 1.01
C LEU A 329 43.86 -2.96 0.54
N ALA A 330 43.92 -4.28 0.75
CA ALA A 330 42.82 -5.19 0.45
C ALA A 330 41.58 -4.92 1.31
N ALA A 331 41.76 -4.56 2.58
CA ALA A 331 40.68 -4.13 3.47
C ALA A 331 40.08 -2.79 3.04
N ILE A 332 40.94 -1.80 2.76
CA ILE A 332 40.55 -0.45 2.30
C ILE A 332 39.73 -0.48 1.01
N LYS A 333 40.04 -1.42 0.10
CA LYS A 333 39.27 -1.62 -1.14
C LYS A 333 37.80 -1.95 -0.89
N GLN A 334 37.46 -2.58 0.25
CA GLN A 334 36.08 -2.85 0.64
C GLN A 334 35.47 -1.71 1.48
N ASP A 335 36.25 -1.11 2.38
CA ASP A 335 35.80 -0.03 3.27
C ASP A 335 36.99 0.88 3.63
N GLY A 336 37.00 2.12 3.14
CA GLY A 336 38.10 3.07 3.38
C GLY A 336 38.23 3.51 4.84
N SER A 337 37.18 3.36 5.64
CA SER A 337 37.21 3.74 7.06
C SER A 337 38.07 2.80 7.91
N VAL A 338 38.39 1.60 7.43
CA VAL A 338 39.25 0.62 8.12
C VAL A 338 40.70 1.07 8.26
N LEU A 339 41.08 2.19 7.62
CA LEU A 339 42.29 2.95 7.93
C LEU A 339 42.38 3.25 9.45
N GLU A 340 41.28 3.28 10.20
CA GLU A 340 41.27 3.30 11.67
C GLU A 340 42.16 2.22 12.31
N TYR A 341 42.13 0.99 11.76
CA TYR A 341 42.77 -0.19 12.34
C TYR A 341 44.18 -0.44 11.80
N ALA A 342 44.60 0.28 10.77
CA ALA A 342 45.96 0.23 10.23
C ALA A 342 47.01 0.76 11.23
N SER A 343 48.27 0.37 11.05
CA SER A 343 49.39 0.86 11.88
C SER A 343 49.60 2.37 11.76
N GLN A 344 50.30 2.95 12.74
CA GLN A 344 50.63 4.38 12.72
C GLN A 344 51.56 4.77 11.57
N ASP A 345 52.30 3.82 10.99
CA ASP A 345 53.16 4.08 9.83
C ASP A 345 52.41 3.96 8.51
N LEU A 346 51.45 3.04 8.37
CA LEU A 346 50.55 3.02 7.22
C LEU A 346 49.58 4.22 7.19
N LYS A 347 49.30 4.84 8.35
CA LYS A 347 48.63 6.17 8.44
C LYS A 347 49.51 7.36 8.02
N LYS A 348 50.82 7.13 7.78
CA LYS A 348 51.77 8.09 7.19
C LYS A 348 52.13 7.73 5.75
N ASP A 349 51.80 6.53 5.27
CA ASP A 349 52.00 6.10 3.89
C ASP A 349 51.00 6.80 2.96
N ASN A 350 51.52 7.54 1.98
CA ASN A 350 50.70 8.36 1.09
C ASN A 350 49.80 7.50 0.18
N GLU A 351 50.28 6.33 -0.26
CA GLU A 351 49.53 5.43 -1.14
C GLU A 351 48.34 4.79 -0.41
N VAL A 352 48.56 4.33 0.83
CA VAL A 352 47.52 3.73 1.68
C VAL A 352 46.45 4.77 2.04
N VAL A 353 46.85 5.98 2.43
CA VAL A 353 45.90 7.04 2.74
C VAL A 353 45.18 7.55 1.48
N LEU A 354 45.87 7.69 0.34
CA LEU A 354 45.23 8.04 -0.94
C LEU A 354 44.22 6.98 -1.38
N ALA A 355 44.50 5.69 -1.17
CA ALA A 355 43.54 4.62 -1.43
C ALA A 355 42.30 4.74 -0.53
N ALA A 356 42.50 4.98 0.78
CA ALA A 356 41.42 5.15 1.73
C ALA A 356 40.51 6.35 1.40
N VAL A 357 41.08 7.53 1.16
CA VAL A 357 40.28 8.75 0.92
C VAL A 357 39.61 8.79 -0.46
N LYS A 358 40.09 8.00 -1.42
CA LYS A 358 39.42 7.78 -2.71
C LYS A 358 38.21 6.83 -2.60
N GLN A 359 38.14 6.03 -1.53
CA GLN A 359 37.00 5.15 -1.23
C GLN A 359 35.99 5.89 -0.32
N ASP A 360 36.44 6.36 0.86
CA ASP A 360 35.69 7.24 1.76
C ASP A 360 36.51 8.50 2.08
N GLY A 361 36.06 9.66 1.60
CA GLY A 361 36.72 10.94 1.89
C GLY A 361 36.80 11.27 3.39
N LEU A 362 35.92 10.70 4.24
CA LEU A 362 35.98 10.89 5.69
C LEU A 362 37.09 10.06 6.36
N ALA A 363 37.67 9.06 5.68
CA ALA A 363 38.84 8.31 6.17
C ALA A 363 40.06 9.22 6.43
N LEU A 364 40.11 10.41 5.83
CA LEU A 364 41.09 11.47 6.11
C LEU A 364 41.22 11.76 7.63
N LYS A 365 40.16 11.55 8.43
CA LYS A 365 40.20 11.69 9.89
C LYS A 365 41.26 10.81 10.57
N PHE A 366 41.57 9.64 10.00
CA PHE A 366 42.55 8.69 10.51
C PHE A 366 43.98 8.91 9.99
N ALA A 367 44.16 9.74 8.96
CA ALA A 367 45.46 10.05 8.41
C ALA A 367 46.36 10.80 9.41
N SER A 368 47.67 10.64 9.29
CA SER A 368 48.66 11.42 10.04
C SER A 368 48.55 12.92 9.76
N GLN A 369 49.01 13.76 10.70
CA GLN A 369 48.93 15.22 10.58
C GLN A 369 49.60 15.75 9.30
N LYS A 370 50.74 15.17 8.90
CA LYS A 370 51.45 15.53 7.67
C LYS A 370 50.58 15.35 6.41
N LEU A 371 49.78 14.29 6.34
CA LEU A 371 48.89 14.02 5.20
C LEU A 371 47.57 14.79 5.27
N LYS A 372 47.20 15.33 6.44
CA LYS A 372 46.14 16.35 6.60
C LYS A 372 46.59 17.75 6.20
N GLU A 373 47.90 17.96 6.07
CA GLU A 373 48.54 19.16 5.52
C GLU A 373 48.90 19.01 4.03
N ASP A 374 48.83 17.80 3.49
CA ASP A 374 49.07 17.53 2.07
C ASP A 374 47.86 17.92 1.20
N LYS A 375 48.08 18.83 0.25
CA LYS A 375 47.02 19.38 -0.60
C LYS A 375 46.50 18.37 -1.62
N GLU A 376 47.30 17.40 -2.09
CA GLU A 376 46.82 16.36 -3.01
C GLU A 376 45.90 15.39 -2.28
N VAL A 377 46.31 14.90 -1.11
CA VAL A 377 45.52 13.97 -0.29
C VAL A 377 44.20 14.61 0.14
N VAL A 378 44.23 15.86 0.60
CA VAL A 378 43.04 16.59 1.02
C VAL A 378 42.11 16.90 -0.15
N LEU A 379 42.62 17.26 -1.33
CA LEU A 379 41.78 17.44 -2.53
C LEU A 379 41.18 16.12 -3.03
N ALA A 380 41.90 14.99 -2.94
CA ALA A 380 41.37 13.67 -3.25
C ALA A 380 40.22 13.29 -2.30
N ALA A 381 40.39 13.52 -1.00
CA ALA A 381 39.35 13.31 0.02
C ALA A 381 38.12 14.21 -0.21
N ILE A 382 38.34 15.49 -0.51
CA ILE A 382 37.29 16.48 -0.79
C ILE A 382 36.49 16.13 -2.05
N LYS A 383 37.16 15.63 -3.10
CA LYS A 383 36.51 15.20 -4.34
C LYS A 383 35.48 14.10 -4.08
N GLN A 384 35.80 13.16 -3.18
CA GLN A 384 34.89 12.09 -2.76
C GLN A 384 33.84 12.56 -1.74
N ASN A 385 34.21 13.43 -0.78
CA ASN A 385 33.29 14.03 0.18
C ASN A 385 33.77 15.41 0.65
N GLY A 386 33.05 16.48 0.28
CA GLY A 386 33.42 17.86 0.62
C GLY A 386 33.48 18.14 2.13
N CYS A 387 32.77 17.36 2.96
CA CYS A 387 32.89 17.44 4.42
C CYS A 387 34.24 16.92 4.96
N ALA A 388 35.08 16.27 4.14
CA ALA A 388 36.45 15.90 4.50
C ALA A 388 37.31 17.12 4.89
N LEU A 389 36.95 18.33 4.42
CA LEU A 389 37.57 19.60 4.82
C LEU A 389 37.66 19.78 6.35
N GLN A 390 36.75 19.19 7.12
CA GLN A 390 36.77 19.22 8.59
C GLN A 390 38.00 18.54 9.21
N TYR A 391 38.64 17.62 8.49
CA TYR A 391 39.82 16.87 8.92
C TYR A 391 41.12 17.35 8.28
N ALA A 392 41.04 18.29 7.32
CA ALA A 392 42.19 18.98 6.77
C ALA A 392 42.81 19.95 7.80
N SER A 393 44.07 20.33 7.59
CA SER A 393 44.76 21.25 8.49
C SER A 393 44.15 22.66 8.52
N GLN A 394 44.43 23.40 9.59
CA GLN A 394 44.06 24.82 9.67
C GLN A 394 44.72 25.69 8.58
N GLY A 395 45.76 25.19 7.90
CA GLY A 395 46.35 25.82 6.72
C GLY A 395 45.44 25.64 5.50
N LEU A 396 45.04 24.41 5.20
CA LEU A 396 44.18 24.11 4.05
C LEU A 396 42.73 24.58 4.23
N GLN A 397 42.23 24.70 5.47
CA GLN A 397 40.97 25.40 5.78
C GLN A 397 41.04 26.93 5.56
N LYS A 398 42.23 27.49 5.31
CA LYS A 398 42.48 28.88 4.88
C LYS A 398 42.88 28.97 3.40
N ASP A 399 43.15 27.85 2.72
CA ASP A 399 43.42 27.81 1.29
C ASP A 399 42.10 27.98 0.52
N LYS A 400 42.00 29.06 -0.26
CA LYS A 400 40.79 29.41 -1.01
C LYS A 400 40.47 28.39 -2.10
N GLU A 401 41.46 27.77 -2.73
CA GLU A 401 41.26 26.77 -3.79
C GLU A 401 40.69 25.48 -3.20
N VAL A 402 41.27 25.00 -2.08
CA VAL A 402 40.82 23.79 -1.37
C VAL A 402 39.40 23.96 -0.83
N VAL A 403 39.10 25.13 -0.24
CA VAL A 403 37.74 25.43 0.22
C VAL A 403 36.76 25.60 -0.95
N LEU A 404 37.17 26.21 -2.07
CA LEU A 404 36.34 26.29 -3.28
C LEU A 404 36.01 24.89 -3.84
N ALA A 405 36.96 23.96 -3.84
CA ALA A 405 36.71 22.57 -4.21
C ALA A 405 35.69 21.91 -3.25
N ALA A 406 35.85 22.10 -1.94
CA ALA A 406 34.95 21.55 -0.92
C ALA A 406 33.52 22.06 -1.07
N VAL A 407 33.31 23.37 -1.21
CA VAL A 407 31.96 23.95 -1.29
C VAL A 407 31.27 23.72 -2.64
N LYS A 408 32.04 23.51 -3.72
CA LYS A 408 31.50 23.07 -5.02
C LYS A 408 31.05 21.60 -4.97
N GLN A 409 31.67 20.76 -4.15
CA GLN A 409 31.25 19.37 -3.94
C GLN A 409 30.05 19.30 -2.97
N ASN A 410 30.11 20.02 -1.85
CA ASN A 410 29.05 20.12 -0.85
C ASN A 410 29.06 21.50 -0.17
N GLY A 411 28.06 22.35 -0.43
CA GLY A 411 27.98 23.72 0.07
C GLY A 411 27.98 23.83 1.60
N CYS A 412 27.49 22.81 2.31
CA CYS A 412 27.57 22.76 3.78
C CYS A 412 29.02 22.69 4.30
N ALA A 413 30.00 22.30 3.49
CA ALA A 413 31.42 22.28 3.86
C ALA A 413 31.96 23.69 4.22
N LEU A 414 31.27 24.77 3.84
CA LEU A 414 31.55 26.14 4.26
C LEU A 414 31.68 26.28 5.80
N GLN A 415 31.01 25.43 6.57
CA GLN A 415 31.11 25.41 8.04
C GLN A 415 32.52 25.08 8.56
N TYR A 416 33.31 24.36 7.77
CA TYR A 416 34.69 23.96 8.08
C TYR A 416 35.73 24.91 7.45
N ALA A 417 35.30 25.83 6.59
CA ALA A 417 36.16 26.89 6.09
C ALA A 417 36.53 27.87 7.22
N SER A 418 37.73 28.44 7.16
CA SER A 418 38.17 29.43 8.13
C SER A 418 37.26 30.67 8.21
N GLN A 419 37.29 31.35 9.35
CA GLN A 419 36.59 32.62 9.59
C GLN A 419 36.98 33.76 8.63
N GLY A 420 38.04 33.61 7.83
CA GLY A 420 38.34 34.49 6.70
C GLY A 420 37.50 34.14 5.47
N LEU A 421 37.54 32.88 5.03
CA LEU A 421 36.85 32.41 3.83
C LEU A 421 35.31 32.33 3.98
N GLN A 422 34.80 32.16 5.21
CA GLN A 422 33.36 32.41 5.50
C GLN A 422 32.93 33.87 5.26
N LYS A 423 33.88 34.80 5.02
CA LYS A 423 33.65 36.21 4.68
C LYS A 423 34.16 36.56 3.27
N ASP A 424 34.69 35.59 2.51
CA ASP A 424 35.04 35.76 1.10
C ASP A 424 33.78 35.63 0.24
N LYS A 425 33.52 36.63 -0.61
CA LYS A 425 32.28 36.69 -1.40
C LYS A 425 32.18 35.55 -2.42
N GLU A 426 33.29 35.18 -3.05
CA GLU A 426 33.33 34.14 -4.08
C GLU A 426 33.11 32.75 -3.48
N VAL A 427 33.78 32.46 -2.35
CA VAL A 427 33.62 31.19 -1.62
C VAL A 427 32.18 31.00 -1.13
N VAL A 428 31.60 32.03 -0.51
CA VAL A 428 30.22 31.96 -0.04
C VAL A 428 29.24 31.85 -1.20
N LEU A 429 29.41 32.61 -2.29
CA LEU A 429 28.54 32.54 -3.46
C LEU A 429 28.60 31.15 -4.13
N ALA A 430 29.79 30.52 -4.20
CA ALA A 430 29.94 29.16 -4.71
C ALA A 430 29.23 28.14 -3.81
N ALA A 431 29.40 28.23 -2.48
CA ALA A 431 28.73 27.35 -1.52
C ALA A 431 27.21 27.47 -1.59
N VAL A 432 26.72 28.70 -1.71
CA VAL A 432 25.29 29.05 -1.75
C VAL A 432 24.61 28.61 -3.04
N LYS A 433 25.30 28.73 -4.19
CA LYS A 433 24.83 28.20 -5.48
C LYS A 433 24.78 26.66 -5.51
N GLN A 434 25.55 25.99 -4.66
CA GLN A 434 25.46 24.53 -4.48
C GLN A 434 24.32 24.16 -3.51
N ASN A 435 24.18 24.88 -2.40
CA ASN A 435 23.15 24.65 -1.38
C ASN A 435 22.76 25.97 -0.68
N GLY A 436 21.50 26.41 -0.80
CA GLY A 436 21.03 27.67 -0.24
C GLY A 436 21.15 27.79 1.28
N LEU A 437 21.06 26.66 2.02
CA LEU A 437 21.24 26.63 3.48
C LEU A 437 22.71 26.85 3.90
N ALA A 438 23.68 26.72 2.99
CA ALA A 438 25.08 27.08 3.26
C ALA A 438 25.21 28.53 3.74
N LEU A 439 24.28 29.42 3.34
CA LEU A 439 24.23 30.81 3.79
C LEU A 439 24.20 30.95 5.32
N ARG A 440 23.69 29.95 6.07
CA ARG A 440 23.72 29.94 7.55
C ARG A 440 25.15 30.01 8.12
N HIS A 441 26.15 29.56 7.37
CA HIS A 441 27.57 29.55 7.74
C HIS A 441 28.34 30.77 7.26
N ALA A 442 27.74 31.63 6.43
CA ALA A 442 28.37 32.86 5.96
C ALA A 442 28.51 33.92 7.06
N GLY A 443 29.53 34.76 6.91
CA GLY A 443 29.79 35.90 7.78
C GLY A 443 28.66 36.95 7.75
N LYS A 444 28.47 37.64 8.88
CA LYS A 444 27.34 38.57 9.12
C LYS A 444 27.14 39.66 8.04
N LYS A 445 28.21 40.06 7.32
CA LYS A 445 28.11 41.01 6.19
C LYS A 445 27.51 40.37 4.93
N LEU A 446 27.93 39.16 4.57
CA LEU A 446 27.48 38.48 3.34
C LEU A 446 26.05 37.94 3.44
N LYS A 447 25.54 37.70 4.66
CA LYS A 447 24.10 37.50 4.93
C LYS A 447 23.21 38.73 4.63
N LYS A 448 23.81 39.84 4.22
CA LYS A 448 23.17 41.06 3.71
C LYS A 448 23.68 41.47 2.32
N ASP A 449 24.53 40.67 1.66
CA ASP A 449 24.95 40.93 0.29
C ASP A 449 23.84 40.48 -0.67
N ARG A 450 23.28 41.41 -1.45
CA ARG A 450 22.11 41.19 -2.31
C ARG A 450 22.29 40.04 -3.30
N GLU A 451 23.50 39.88 -3.86
CA GLU A 451 23.79 38.82 -4.84
C GLU A 451 23.81 37.43 -4.18
N ILE A 452 24.50 37.30 -3.04
CA ILE A 452 24.54 36.05 -2.26
C ILE A 452 23.15 35.70 -1.72
N VAL A 453 22.41 36.68 -1.20
CA VAL A 453 21.08 36.47 -0.61
C VAL A 453 20.07 36.03 -1.69
N LEU A 454 20.06 36.68 -2.86
CA LEU A 454 19.22 36.26 -3.98
C LEU A 454 19.60 34.86 -4.49
N ALA A 455 20.89 34.54 -4.60
CA ALA A 455 21.33 33.20 -5.00
C ALA A 455 20.87 32.10 -4.01
N ALA A 456 20.94 32.36 -2.70
CA ALA A 456 20.48 31.40 -1.68
C ALA A 456 18.97 31.16 -1.76
N VAL A 457 18.20 32.24 -1.92
CA VAL A 457 16.75 32.22 -1.98
C VAL A 457 16.24 31.55 -3.26
N GLN A 458 16.92 31.76 -4.39
CA GLN A 458 16.62 31.08 -5.65
C GLN A 458 16.93 29.57 -5.59
N GLN A 459 18.00 29.17 -4.87
CA GLN A 459 18.38 27.77 -4.72
C GLN A 459 17.52 27.01 -3.70
N GLU A 460 17.16 27.64 -2.57
CA GLU A 460 16.20 27.09 -1.60
C GLU A 460 15.52 28.23 -0.82
N GLY A 461 14.20 28.41 -1.00
CA GLY A 461 13.44 29.52 -0.38
C GLY A 461 13.49 29.57 1.15
N ARG A 462 13.71 28.42 1.82
CA ARG A 462 13.91 28.31 3.28
C ARG A 462 15.15 29.05 3.80
N SER A 463 16.12 29.32 2.93
CA SER A 463 17.31 30.14 3.27
C SER A 463 16.96 31.55 3.74
N LEU A 464 15.76 32.07 3.42
CA LEU A 464 15.27 33.37 3.89
C LEU A 464 15.16 33.46 5.44
N GLY A 465 15.16 32.33 6.15
CA GLY A 465 15.32 32.30 7.60
C GLY A 465 16.62 32.93 8.13
N TYR A 466 17.64 33.10 7.28
CA TYR A 466 18.99 33.56 7.66
C TYR A 466 19.36 34.97 7.17
N VAL A 467 18.44 35.70 6.54
CA VAL A 467 18.70 36.98 5.82
C VAL A 467 17.83 38.13 6.35
N SER A 468 18.01 39.36 5.83
CA SER A 468 17.11 40.46 6.21
C SER A 468 15.72 40.28 5.60
N LYS A 469 14.69 40.42 6.43
CA LYS A 469 13.27 40.24 6.10
C LYS A 469 12.59 41.53 5.60
N GLU A 470 13.40 42.50 5.22
CA GLU A 470 13.03 43.89 4.91
C GLU A 470 13.22 44.24 3.43
N ASP A 471 14.01 43.45 2.69
CA ASP A 471 14.28 43.67 1.27
C ASP A 471 13.13 43.14 0.40
N LYS A 472 12.47 44.04 -0.35
CA LYS A 472 11.34 43.73 -1.23
C LYS A 472 11.71 42.64 -2.26
N GLU A 473 12.84 42.77 -2.95
CA GLU A 473 13.22 41.87 -4.03
C GLU A 473 13.55 40.48 -3.52
N VAL A 474 14.26 40.40 -2.40
CA VAL A 474 14.63 39.12 -1.77
C VAL A 474 13.38 38.32 -1.37
N VAL A 475 12.41 38.98 -0.75
CA VAL A 475 11.16 38.30 -0.36
C VAL A 475 10.29 37.97 -1.58
N LEU A 476 10.24 38.83 -2.61
CA LEU A 476 9.54 38.51 -3.86
C LEU A 476 10.19 37.36 -4.65
N ALA A 477 11.52 37.24 -4.64
CA ALA A 477 12.22 36.12 -5.26
C ALA A 477 11.94 34.79 -4.55
N ALA A 478 11.80 34.83 -3.22
CA ALA A 478 11.46 33.66 -2.41
C ALA A 478 10.00 33.20 -2.62
N LEU A 479 9.07 34.15 -2.79
CA LEU A 479 7.64 33.86 -3.01
C LEU A 479 7.35 33.09 -4.31
N LYS A 480 8.26 33.12 -5.29
CA LYS A 480 8.20 32.24 -6.49
C LYS A 480 8.39 30.76 -6.17
N GLN A 481 9.09 30.44 -5.07
CA GLN A 481 9.45 29.06 -4.70
C GLN A 481 8.59 28.53 -3.55
N ASP A 482 8.21 29.39 -2.59
CA ASP A 482 7.37 29.02 -1.46
C ASP A 482 6.46 30.19 -1.06
N GLY A 483 5.14 30.02 -1.23
CA GLY A 483 4.14 31.04 -0.90
C GLY A 483 4.01 31.34 0.60
N TRP A 484 4.40 30.41 1.48
CA TRP A 484 4.39 30.62 2.92
C TRP A 484 5.50 31.56 3.39
N VAL A 485 6.44 31.95 2.53
CA VAL A 485 7.51 32.88 2.87
C VAL A 485 7.00 34.23 3.41
N LEU A 486 5.84 34.73 2.96
CA LEU A 486 5.31 36.01 3.46
C LEU A 486 5.07 35.98 4.98
N LYS A 487 4.80 34.81 5.58
CA LYS A 487 4.75 34.60 7.04
C LYS A 487 5.96 35.20 7.75
N TYR A 488 7.14 35.06 7.16
CA TYR A 488 8.42 35.48 7.73
C TYR A 488 8.84 36.92 7.36
N ALA A 489 8.14 37.61 6.46
CA ALA A 489 8.44 38.98 6.07
C ALA A 489 8.16 40.01 7.19
N SER A 490 8.81 41.17 7.11
CA SER A 490 8.64 42.27 8.09
C SER A 490 7.22 42.85 8.08
N GLN A 491 6.84 43.49 9.19
CA GLN A 491 5.55 44.18 9.30
C GLN A 491 5.45 45.43 8.40
N VAL A 492 6.59 45.96 7.94
CA VAL A 492 6.61 47.06 6.95
C VAL A 492 6.20 46.51 5.58
N LEU A 493 6.81 45.42 5.12
CA LEU A 493 6.45 44.77 3.86
C LEU A 493 4.99 44.30 3.85
N LYS A 494 4.47 43.77 4.96
CA LYS A 494 3.06 43.36 5.10
C LYS A 494 2.04 44.51 5.06
N ARG A 495 2.49 45.77 5.07
CA ARG A 495 1.68 46.99 4.93
C ARG A 495 1.92 47.72 3.60
N ASP A 496 2.90 47.27 2.81
CA ASP A 496 3.26 47.87 1.53
C ASP A 496 2.37 47.33 0.41
N LYS A 497 1.45 48.15 -0.09
CA LYS A 497 0.41 47.73 -1.06
C LYS A 497 1.03 47.16 -2.35
N GLU A 498 2.05 47.81 -2.90
CA GLU A 498 2.70 47.37 -4.16
C GLU A 498 3.38 46.01 -3.99
N PHE A 499 4.15 45.84 -2.92
CA PHE A 499 4.81 44.59 -2.60
C PHE A 499 3.79 43.47 -2.32
N VAL A 500 2.72 43.77 -1.59
CA VAL A 500 1.66 42.79 -1.31
C VAL A 500 0.89 42.41 -2.57
N LEU A 501 0.58 43.35 -3.48
CA LEU A 501 0.00 43.05 -4.79
C LEU A 501 0.91 42.13 -5.61
N ALA A 502 2.23 42.38 -5.61
CA ALA A 502 3.21 41.52 -6.26
C ALA A 502 3.33 40.13 -5.58
N ALA A 503 3.06 40.03 -4.28
CA ALA A 503 3.04 38.76 -3.55
C ALA A 503 1.78 37.93 -3.86
N VAL A 504 0.57 38.50 -3.73
CA VAL A 504 -0.68 37.75 -3.91
C VAL A 504 -0.90 37.32 -5.37
N LYS A 505 -0.41 38.10 -6.34
CA LYS A 505 -0.40 37.72 -7.77
C LYS A 505 0.53 36.55 -8.09
N GLN A 506 1.47 36.22 -7.20
CA GLN A 506 2.29 35.00 -7.30
C GLN A 506 1.65 33.83 -6.54
N ASN A 507 1.08 34.09 -5.36
CA ASN A 507 0.33 33.08 -4.60
C ASN A 507 -0.75 33.74 -3.72
N GLY A 508 -2.03 33.50 -4.01
CA GLY A 508 -3.18 34.12 -3.33
C GLY A 508 -3.28 33.78 -1.84
N TRP A 509 -2.73 32.62 -1.40
CA TRP A 509 -2.65 32.28 0.03
C TRP A 509 -1.72 33.20 0.81
N ALA A 510 -0.89 34.01 0.15
CA ALA A 510 -0.13 35.08 0.81
C ALA A 510 -1.07 36.07 1.55
N LEU A 511 -2.33 36.21 1.14
CA LEU A 511 -3.32 37.06 1.81
C LEU A 511 -3.50 36.70 3.30
N GLU A 512 -3.28 35.43 3.72
CA GLU A 512 -3.28 35.03 5.13
C GLU A 512 -2.37 35.94 5.98
N TYR A 513 -1.19 36.31 5.46
CA TYR A 513 -0.09 36.93 6.20
C TYR A 513 0.05 38.45 6.00
N VAL A 514 -0.84 39.09 5.23
CA VAL A 514 -0.82 40.56 5.04
C VAL A 514 -1.40 41.29 6.27
N SER A 515 -1.12 42.58 6.40
CA SER A 515 -1.72 43.41 7.46
C SER A 515 -3.23 43.62 7.27
N GLN A 516 -3.95 43.78 8.38
CA GLN A 516 -5.42 43.86 8.40
C GLN A 516 -5.99 44.92 7.43
N ALA A 517 -5.40 46.12 7.39
CA ALA A 517 -5.79 47.19 6.47
C ALA A 517 -5.64 46.85 4.97
N LEU A 518 -4.88 45.80 4.62
CA LEU A 518 -4.80 45.27 3.24
C LEU A 518 -5.74 44.08 3.01
N LYS A 519 -6.25 43.42 4.07
CA LYS A 519 -7.37 42.45 4.01
C LYS A 519 -8.73 43.15 3.83
N GLU A 520 -8.76 44.45 4.08
CA GLU A 520 -9.88 45.38 3.84
C GLU A 520 -9.73 46.12 2.49
N ASN A 521 -8.61 45.94 1.77
CA ASN A 521 -8.37 46.64 0.51
C ASN A 521 -8.88 45.81 -0.68
N LYS A 522 -10.01 46.23 -1.29
CA LYS A 522 -10.68 45.52 -2.39
C LYS A 522 -9.76 45.13 -3.55
N GLU A 523 -8.81 45.97 -3.93
CA GLU A 523 -7.84 45.68 -5.02
C GLU A 523 -6.85 44.56 -4.65
N VAL A 524 -6.35 44.55 -3.41
CA VAL A 524 -5.45 43.50 -2.90
C VAL A 524 -6.18 42.18 -2.75
N VAL A 525 -7.40 42.21 -2.20
CA VAL A 525 -8.23 41.01 -2.03
C VAL A 525 -8.64 40.44 -3.39
N LEU A 526 -9.10 41.27 -4.34
CA LEU A 526 -9.41 40.83 -5.70
C LEU A 526 -8.21 40.19 -6.37
N ALA A 527 -7.03 40.81 -6.32
CA ALA A 527 -5.81 40.25 -6.92
C ALA A 527 -5.36 38.90 -6.29
N ALA A 528 -5.72 38.65 -5.02
CA ALA A 528 -5.49 37.36 -4.37
C ALA A 528 -6.55 36.32 -4.78
N VAL A 529 -7.82 36.73 -4.82
CA VAL A 529 -8.98 35.90 -5.20
C VAL A 529 -8.94 35.49 -6.67
N GLU A 530 -8.49 36.39 -7.57
CA GLU A 530 -8.24 36.08 -8.98
C GLU A 530 -7.11 35.07 -9.18
N GLN A 531 -6.14 35.00 -8.26
CA GLN A 531 -5.07 33.99 -8.29
C GLN A 531 -5.54 32.65 -7.71
N ASN A 532 -6.30 32.70 -6.60
CA ASN A 532 -6.92 31.54 -5.97
C ASN A 532 -8.16 31.95 -5.17
N GLY A 533 -9.35 31.50 -5.59
CA GLY A 533 -10.63 31.91 -4.99
C GLY A 533 -10.76 31.63 -3.49
N TRP A 534 -10.01 30.65 -2.96
CA TRP A 534 -9.96 30.35 -1.52
C TRP A 534 -9.33 31.47 -0.69
N ALA A 535 -8.58 32.40 -1.29
CA ALA A 535 -8.03 33.55 -0.59
C ALA A 535 -9.13 34.42 0.06
N LEU A 536 -10.38 34.37 -0.43
CA LEU A 536 -11.52 35.10 0.13
C LEU A 536 -11.76 34.79 1.63
N GLU A 537 -11.36 33.60 2.11
CA GLU A 537 -11.40 33.23 3.53
C GLU A 537 -10.62 34.21 4.44
N TYR A 538 -9.57 34.84 3.92
CA TYR A 538 -8.71 35.77 4.66
C TYR A 538 -9.10 37.25 4.54
N ALA A 539 -10.15 37.59 3.78
CA ALA A 539 -10.65 38.95 3.63
C ALA A 539 -11.47 39.44 4.86
N SER A 540 -11.76 40.75 4.90
CA SER A 540 -12.72 41.33 5.84
C SER A 540 -14.13 40.75 5.67
N GLN A 541 -15.01 40.93 6.66
CA GLN A 541 -16.41 40.48 6.56
C GLN A 541 -17.16 41.21 5.43
N GLU A 542 -16.97 42.52 5.31
CA GLU A 542 -17.52 43.35 4.23
C GLU A 542 -17.15 42.82 2.83
N LEU A 543 -15.87 42.45 2.62
CA LEU A 543 -15.40 41.92 1.33
C LEU A 543 -15.77 40.44 1.10
N LYS A 544 -16.25 39.71 2.12
CA LYS A 544 -16.86 38.39 1.97
C LYS A 544 -18.33 38.45 1.58
N GLU A 545 -18.98 39.59 1.81
CA GLU A 545 -20.36 39.89 1.42
C GLU A 545 -20.43 40.64 0.08
N ASP A 546 -19.33 41.28 -0.34
CA ASP A 546 -19.20 41.90 -1.66
C ASP A 546 -19.39 40.87 -2.80
N LYS A 547 -20.48 41.04 -3.54
CA LYS A 547 -20.92 40.12 -4.62
C LYS A 547 -19.90 40.01 -5.76
N GLU A 548 -19.08 41.03 -6.01
CA GLU A 548 -18.02 41.00 -7.03
C GLU A 548 -16.87 40.08 -6.57
N MET A 549 -16.45 40.19 -5.30
CA MET A 549 -15.43 39.30 -4.70
C MET A 549 -15.92 37.85 -4.65
N VAL A 550 -17.18 37.64 -4.27
CA VAL A 550 -17.82 36.32 -4.20
C VAL A 550 -17.89 35.64 -5.55
N LEU A 551 -18.32 36.35 -6.61
CA LEU A 551 -18.36 35.82 -7.96
C LEU A 551 -16.95 35.59 -8.54
N ALA A 552 -15.98 36.45 -8.22
CA ALA A 552 -14.58 36.25 -8.60
C ALA A 552 -13.98 34.98 -7.94
N ALA A 553 -14.30 34.70 -6.68
CA ALA A 553 -13.85 33.49 -5.99
C ALA A 553 -14.47 32.23 -6.59
N ILE A 554 -15.79 32.25 -6.83
CA ILE A 554 -16.54 31.15 -7.47
C ILE A 554 -16.01 30.83 -8.87
N LYS A 555 -15.63 31.85 -9.65
CA LYS A 555 -15.03 31.68 -10.98
C LYS A 555 -13.77 30.81 -10.94
N GLN A 556 -12.95 30.93 -9.90
CA GLN A 556 -11.77 30.08 -9.70
C GLN A 556 -12.11 28.72 -9.09
N ASP A 557 -13.01 28.65 -8.10
CA ASP A 557 -13.49 27.39 -7.53
C ASP A 557 -14.89 27.51 -6.92
N GLY A 558 -15.88 26.86 -7.55
CA GLY A 558 -17.26 26.83 -7.06
C GLY A 558 -17.42 26.19 -5.68
N ARG A 559 -16.42 25.44 -5.19
CA ARG A 559 -16.40 24.88 -3.83
C ARG A 559 -16.21 25.92 -2.73
N VAL A 560 -15.80 27.16 -3.05
CA VAL A 560 -15.71 28.24 -2.05
C VAL A 560 -17.08 28.54 -1.42
N LEU A 561 -18.18 28.25 -2.13
CA LEU A 561 -19.56 28.36 -1.61
C LEU A 561 -19.77 27.69 -0.25
N GLN A 562 -19.03 26.63 0.08
CA GLN A 562 -19.16 25.93 1.38
C GLN A 562 -18.85 26.82 2.59
N TRP A 563 -17.88 27.72 2.44
CA TRP A 563 -17.38 28.63 3.49
C TRP A 563 -18.09 30.00 3.50
N MET A 564 -18.99 30.24 2.54
CA MET A 564 -19.76 31.48 2.47
C MET A 564 -20.86 31.54 3.54
N LEU A 565 -21.30 32.76 3.86
CA LEU A 565 -22.41 33.02 4.77
C LEU A 565 -23.73 32.49 4.22
N GLU A 566 -24.67 32.15 5.11
CA GLU A 566 -25.93 31.50 4.72
C GLU A 566 -26.80 32.37 3.82
N ALA A 567 -26.73 33.70 3.93
CA ALA A 567 -27.39 34.63 3.01
C ALA A 567 -26.92 34.44 1.55
N LEU A 568 -25.61 34.21 1.34
CA LEU A 568 -25.02 34.00 0.01
C LEU A 568 -25.34 32.59 -0.55
N LYS A 569 -25.55 31.61 0.34
CA LYS A 569 -26.04 30.27 -0.01
C LYS A 569 -27.54 30.24 -0.38
N ASN A 570 -28.25 31.36 -0.15
CA ASN A 570 -29.62 31.60 -0.60
C ASN A 570 -29.71 32.56 -1.81
N ASP A 571 -28.62 33.22 -2.23
CA ASP A 571 -28.61 34.02 -3.46
C ASP A 571 -28.55 33.07 -4.68
N LYS A 572 -29.66 33.01 -5.44
CA LYS A 572 -29.81 32.16 -6.61
C LYS A 572 -28.76 32.44 -7.70
N GLU A 573 -28.31 33.68 -7.88
CA GLU A 573 -27.31 34.04 -8.89
C GLU A 573 -25.91 33.51 -8.48
N ILE A 574 -25.55 33.68 -7.21
CA ILE A 574 -24.30 33.19 -6.63
C ILE A 574 -24.25 31.66 -6.68
N VAL A 575 -25.34 30.98 -6.28
CA VAL A 575 -25.42 29.52 -6.37
C VAL A 575 -25.45 29.04 -7.83
N LEU A 576 -26.16 29.72 -8.74
CA LEU A 576 -26.10 29.40 -10.18
C LEU A 576 -24.69 29.51 -10.74
N ALA A 577 -23.92 30.53 -10.36
CA ALA A 577 -22.51 30.65 -10.76
C ALA A 577 -21.67 29.49 -10.19
N ALA A 578 -21.86 29.16 -8.90
CA ALA A 578 -21.12 28.08 -8.24
C ALA A 578 -21.39 26.71 -8.87
N VAL A 579 -22.65 26.34 -9.14
CA VAL A 579 -22.98 25.04 -9.74
C VAL A 579 -22.63 24.94 -11.23
N LYS A 580 -22.60 26.06 -11.96
CA LYS A 580 -22.10 26.12 -13.34
C LYS A 580 -20.57 25.94 -13.42
N GLN A 581 -19.84 26.32 -12.37
CA GLN A 581 -18.40 26.10 -12.27
C GLN A 581 -18.09 24.68 -11.77
N ASN A 582 -18.79 24.22 -10.72
CA ASN A 582 -18.67 22.88 -10.15
C ASN A 582 -20.04 22.39 -9.61
N GLY A 583 -20.67 21.41 -10.25
CA GLY A 583 -22.02 20.94 -9.93
C GLY A 583 -22.16 20.39 -8.50
N TYR A 584 -21.07 19.92 -7.88
CA TYR A 584 -21.10 19.48 -6.47
C TYR A 584 -21.23 20.64 -5.48
N ALA A 585 -21.04 21.91 -5.89
CA ALA A 585 -21.33 23.07 -5.05
C ALA A 585 -22.80 23.08 -4.55
N LEU A 586 -23.72 22.44 -5.28
CA LEU A 586 -25.13 22.26 -4.90
C LEU A 586 -25.30 21.68 -3.48
N GLN A 587 -24.37 20.86 -2.99
CA GLN A 587 -24.46 20.31 -1.63
C GLN A 587 -24.46 21.40 -0.54
N HIS A 588 -23.87 22.57 -0.83
CA HIS A 588 -23.74 23.71 0.07
C HIS A 588 -24.76 24.83 -0.17
N ALA A 589 -25.60 24.72 -1.20
CA ALA A 589 -26.74 25.62 -1.39
C ALA A 589 -27.79 25.42 -0.28
N SER A 590 -28.67 26.39 -0.08
CA SER A 590 -29.80 26.26 0.85
C SER A 590 -30.79 25.17 0.41
N GLN A 591 -31.71 24.79 1.31
CA GLN A 591 -32.74 23.79 0.99
C GLN A 591 -33.68 24.25 -0.13
N GLU A 592 -34.03 25.53 -0.17
CA GLU A 592 -34.86 26.14 -1.22
C GLU A 592 -34.19 26.03 -2.59
N LEU A 593 -32.89 26.33 -2.70
CA LEU A 593 -32.15 26.22 -3.96
C LEU A 593 -31.75 24.78 -4.34
N LYS A 594 -31.95 23.80 -3.45
CA LYS A 594 -31.95 22.35 -3.76
C LYS A 594 -33.30 21.84 -4.29
N GLU A 595 -34.32 22.70 -4.25
CA GLU A 595 -35.67 22.49 -4.78
C GLU A 595 -35.97 23.39 -6.00
N ASP A 596 -35.17 24.43 -6.24
CA ASP A 596 -35.17 25.20 -7.50
C ASP A 596 -34.70 24.34 -8.68
N LYS A 597 -35.61 24.05 -9.60
CA LYS A 597 -35.36 23.21 -10.78
C LYS A 597 -34.33 23.82 -11.76
N GLU A 598 -34.17 25.14 -11.83
CA GLU A 598 -33.17 25.78 -12.69
C GLU A 598 -31.75 25.59 -12.14
N VAL A 599 -31.56 25.86 -10.84
CA VAL A 599 -30.30 25.62 -10.12
C VAL A 599 -29.89 24.16 -10.23
N VAL A 600 -30.83 23.26 -9.98
CA VAL A 600 -30.58 21.81 -10.07
C VAL A 600 -30.29 21.36 -11.50
N LEU A 601 -31.02 21.84 -12.52
CA LEU A 601 -30.71 21.55 -13.91
C LEU A 601 -29.33 22.06 -14.32
N ALA A 602 -28.90 23.22 -13.83
CA ALA A 602 -27.53 23.72 -14.07
C ALA A 602 -26.48 22.81 -13.42
N ALA A 603 -26.70 22.39 -12.16
CA ALA A 603 -25.80 21.51 -11.44
C ALA A 603 -25.63 20.13 -12.11
N VAL A 604 -26.73 19.46 -12.47
CA VAL A 604 -26.65 18.10 -13.08
C VAL A 604 -26.16 18.12 -14.53
N LYS A 605 -26.34 19.22 -15.26
CA LYS A 605 -25.74 19.40 -16.60
C LYS A 605 -24.23 19.65 -16.52
N GLN A 606 -23.72 20.21 -15.42
CA GLN A 606 -22.29 20.33 -15.16
C GLN A 606 -21.70 18.97 -14.71
N ASN A 607 -22.33 18.30 -13.75
CA ASN A 607 -21.95 16.98 -13.24
C ASN A 607 -23.19 16.20 -12.78
N GLY A 608 -23.54 15.12 -13.47
CA GLY A 608 -24.77 14.35 -13.23
C GLY A 608 -24.89 13.82 -11.81
N CYS A 609 -23.77 13.47 -11.15
CA CYS A 609 -23.78 13.01 -9.77
C CYS A 609 -24.21 14.08 -8.75
N ALA A 610 -24.29 15.37 -9.14
CA ALA A 610 -24.89 16.41 -8.31
C ALA A 610 -26.36 16.10 -7.95
N LEU A 611 -27.04 15.24 -8.73
CA LEU A 611 -28.39 14.74 -8.45
C LEU A 611 -28.53 14.21 -7.01
N GLN A 612 -27.46 13.66 -6.41
CA GLN A 612 -27.49 13.16 -5.03
C GLN A 612 -27.88 14.21 -3.98
N TYR A 613 -27.59 15.49 -4.22
CA TYR A 613 -27.83 16.60 -3.29
C TYR A 613 -29.17 17.31 -3.48
N THR A 614 -29.96 16.91 -4.48
CA THR A 614 -31.27 17.47 -4.80
C THR A 614 -32.38 16.91 -3.89
N SER A 615 -33.53 17.57 -3.86
CA SER A 615 -34.71 17.07 -3.14
C SER A 615 -35.27 15.75 -3.71
N LEU A 616 -36.07 15.04 -2.92
CA LEU A 616 -36.76 13.82 -3.37
C LEU A 616 -37.74 14.08 -4.53
N ALA A 617 -38.32 15.29 -4.60
CA ALA A 617 -39.18 15.70 -5.69
C ALA A 617 -38.42 15.78 -7.02
N LEU A 618 -37.25 16.44 -7.04
CA LEU A 618 -36.44 16.57 -8.26
C LEU A 618 -35.70 15.28 -8.63
N LYS A 619 -35.42 14.39 -7.67
CA LYS A 619 -35.01 12.99 -7.95
C LYS A 619 -36.10 12.17 -8.64
N ASN A 620 -37.36 12.64 -8.61
CA ASN A 620 -38.50 12.04 -9.31
C ASN A 620 -38.92 12.85 -10.56
N ASP A 621 -38.30 14.01 -10.82
CA ASP A 621 -38.54 14.78 -12.05
C ASP A 621 -37.79 14.14 -13.22
N LYS A 622 -38.56 13.66 -14.20
CA LYS A 622 -38.02 12.95 -15.37
C LYS A 622 -37.06 13.80 -16.20
N GLU A 623 -37.27 15.11 -16.31
CA GLU A 623 -36.40 16.01 -17.06
C GLU A 623 -35.05 16.20 -16.35
N VAL A 624 -35.08 16.42 -15.03
CA VAL A 624 -33.88 16.54 -14.20
C VAL A 624 -33.05 15.27 -14.23
N VAL A 625 -33.69 14.10 -14.07
CA VAL A 625 -32.99 12.81 -14.10
C VAL A 625 -32.48 12.50 -15.51
N LEU A 626 -33.25 12.76 -16.57
CA LEU A 626 -32.75 12.60 -17.95
C LEU A 626 -31.53 13.49 -18.22
N ALA A 627 -31.50 14.73 -17.71
CA ALA A 627 -30.33 15.60 -17.84
C ALA A 627 -29.11 15.03 -17.09
N ALA A 628 -29.32 14.53 -15.86
CA ALA A 628 -28.25 13.93 -15.05
C ALA A 628 -27.66 12.67 -15.68
N VAL A 629 -28.48 11.73 -16.15
CA VAL A 629 -28.00 10.44 -16.69
C VAL A 629 -27.38 10.56 -18.08
N LYS A 630 -27.83 11.54 -18.89
CA LYS A 630 -27.20 11.87 -20.18
C LYS A 630 -25.81 12.49 -20.00
N GLN A 631 -25.55 13.16 -18.87
CA GLN A 631 -24.21 13.64 -18.50
C GLN A 631 -23.36 12.46 -17.98
N ASN A 632 -23.86 11.72 -16.99
CA ASN A 632 -23.21 10.54 -16.43
C ASN A 632 -24.23 9.46 -16.06
N GLY A 633 -24.21 8.32 -16.74
CA GLY A 633 -25.17 7.23 -16.54
C GLY A 633 -25.19 6.67 -15.11
N LEU A 634 -24.08 6.76 -14.36
CA LEU A 634 -24.04 6.35 -12.95
C LEU A 634 -24.82 7.28 -12.02
N ALA A 635 -25.16 8.51 -12.45
CA ALA A 635 -26.05 9.40 -11.72
C ALA A 635 -27.44 8.77 -11.47
N PHE A 636 -27.83 7.79 -12.29
CA PHE A 636 -29.08 7.03 -12.16
C PHE A 636 -29.22 6.32 -10.81
N TYR A 637 -28.11 6.00 -10.14
CA TYR A 637 -28.11 5.49 -8.75
C TYR A 637 -28.84 6.41 -7.76
N TYR A 638 -28.85 7.72 -8.02
CA TYR A 638 -29.46 8.74 -7.15
C TYR A 638 -30.90 9.13 -7.54
N ALA A 639 -31.43 8.54 -8.62
CA ALA A 639 -32.80 8.79 -9.07
C ALA A 639 -33.83 8.10 -8.17
N SER A 640 -35.08 8.59 -8.22
CA SER A 640 -36.23 7.94 -7.59
C SER A 640 -36.43 6.52 -8.12
N GLN A 641 -36.77 5.58 -7.23
CA GLN A 641 -37.09 4.21 -7.62
C GLN A 641 -38.30 4.13 -8.57
N MET A 642 -39.17 5.15 -8.64
CA MET A 642 -40.25 5.18 -9.63
C MET A 642 -39.72 5.22 -11.07
N LEU A 643 -38.57 5.88 -11.29
CA LEU A 643 -37.95 6.02 -12.61
C LEU A 643 -37.12 4.78 -13.00
N ASN A 644 -36.96 3.78 -12.14
CA ASN A 644 -36.31 2.51 -12.51
C ASN A 644 -37.15 1.62 -13.43
N LYS A 645 -38.43 1.97 -13.63
CA LYS A 645 -39.34 1.40 -14.63
C LYS A 645 -39.54 2.29 -15.86
N ASP A 646 -39.01 3.51 -15.87
CA ASP A 646 -39.11 4.36 -17.06
C ASP A 646 -38.07 3.92 -18.09
N LYS A 647 -38.53 3.24 -19.13
CA LYS A 647 -37.66 2.68 -20.18
C LYS A 647 -36.84 3.74 -20.89
N GLU A 648 -37.32 4.98 -21.03
CA GLU A 648 -36.55 6.07 -21.63
C GLU A 648 -35.39 6.50 -20.71
N VAL A 649 -35.65 6.64 -19.41
CA VAL A 649 -34.60 6.98 -18.42
C VAL A 649 -33.56 5.87 -18.31
N VAL A 650 -34.01 4.61 -18.25
CA VAL A 650 -33.11 3.45 -18.20
C VAL A 650 -32.27 3.37 -19.48
N LEU A 651 -32.86 3.46 -20.67
CA LEU A 651 -32.11 3.47 -21.93
C LEU A 651 -31.11 4.63 -22.00
N ALA A 652 -31.49 5.83 -21.54
CA ALA A 652 -30.58 6.98 -21.51
C ALA A 652 -29.39 6.77 -20.56
N ALA A 653 -29.62 6.19 -19.38
CA ALA A 653 -28.57 5.89 -18.41
C ALA A 653 -27.63 4.79 -18.90
N VAL A 654 -28.20 3.69 -19.42
CA VAL A 654 -27.47 2.52 -19.90
C VAL A 654 -26.63 2.84 -21.14
N LYS A 655 -27.16 3.60 -22.11
CA LYS A 655 -26.41 4.03 -23.31
C LYS A 655 -25.19 4.89 -22.99
N GLN A 656 -25.20 5.62 -21.87
CA GLN A 656 -24.01 6.36 -21.39
C GLN A 656 -23.11 5.52 -20.46
N ASN A 657 -23.67 4.61 -19.66
CA ASN A 657 -22.88 3.71 -18.84
C ASN A 657 -23.57 2.35 -18.65
N ASP A 658 -22.95 1.28 -19.15
CA ASP A 658 -23.39 -0.12 -19.03
C ASP A 658 -23.78 -0.50 -17.60
N ARG A 659 -22.96 -0.09 -16.61
CA ARG A 659 -23.16 -0.41 -15.20
C ARG A 659 -24.37 0.27 -14.58
N ALA A 660 -25.00 1.24 -15.26
CA ALA A 660 -26.28 1.80 -14.85
C ALA A 660 -27.41 0.75 -14.91
N LEU A 661 -27.27 -0.29 -15.74
CA LEU A 661 -28.23 -1.40 -15.85
C LEU A 661 -28.51 -2.04 -14.48
N GLN A 662 -27.53 -2.08 -13.58
CA GLN A 662 -27.71 -2.65 -12.23
C GLN A 662 -28.79 -1.94 -11.40
N PHE A 663 -29.11 -0.68 -11.70
CA PHE A 663 -30.08 0.15 -10.98
C PHE A 663 -31.49 0.12 -11.58
N ALA A 664 -31.65 -0.41 -12.82
CA ALA A 664 -32.96 -0.59 -13.44
C ALA A 664 -33.86 -1.59 -12.68
N SER A 665 -35.16 -1.55 -12.95
CA SER A 665 -36.11 -2.59 -12.51
C SER A 665 -35.72 -3.97 -13.07
N GLN A 666 -36.21 -5.05 -12.46
CA GLN A 666 -35.94 -6.41 -12.95
C GLN A 666 -36.50 -6.62 -14.37
N GLU A 667 -37.69 -6.09 -14.62
CA GLU A 667 -38.38 -6.08 -15.91
C GLU A 667 -37.51 -5.47 -17.02
N LEU A 668 -36.91 -4.31 -16.77
CA LEU A 668 -35.99 -3.65 -17.71
C LEU A 668 -34.55 -4.18 -17.70
N LYS A 669 -34.23 -5.17 -16.85
CA LYS A 669 -32.97 -5.95 -16.94
C LYS A 669 -33.10 -7.18 -17.85
N GLU A 670 -34.33 -7.53 -18.19
CA GLU A 670 -34.68 -8.66 -19.07
C GLU A 670 -35.28 -8.16 -20.41
N ASP A 671 -35.54 -6.85 -20.54
CA ASP A 671 -35.94 -6.18 -21.79
C ASP A 671 -34.81 -6.19 -22.83
N GLU A 672 -35.09 -6.79 -23.99
CA GLU A 672 -34.15 -7.00 -25.09
C GLU A 672 -33.48 -5.70 -25.57
N GLU A 673 -34.23 -4.60 -25.70
CA GLU A 673 -33.70 -3.32 -26.18
C GLU A 673 -32.74 -2.68 -25.15
N VAL A 674 -33.06 -2.80 -23.86
CA VAL A 674 -32.21 -2.30 -22.77
C VAL A 674 -30.93 -3.14 -22.65
N VAL A 675 -31.04 -4.47 -22.76
CA VAL A 675 -29.88 -5.38 -22.70
C VAL A 675 -28.95 -5.18 -23.92
N LEU A 676 -29.50 -5.05 -25.12
CA LEU A 676 -28.73 -4.71 -26.32
C LEU A 676 -28.06 -3.34 -26.18
N ALA A 677 -28.77 -2.34 -25.64
CA ALA A 677 -28.19 -1.02 -25.39
C ALA A 677 -27.06 -1.01 -24.35
N ALA A 678 -27.02 -1.98 -23.43
CA ALA A 678 -25.91 -2.17 -22.50
C ALA A 678 -24.69 -2.85 -23.15
N ALA A 679 -24.93 -3.74 -24.12
CA ALA A 679 -23.88 -4.52 -24.78
C ALA A 679 -23.20 -3.81 -25.96
N GLN A 680 -23.83 -2.80 -26.57
CA GLN A 680 -23.35 -2.12 -27.79
C GLN A 680 -22.22 -1.08 -27.57
N ARG A 681 -21.23 -1.38 -26.71
CA ARG A 681 -20.10 -0.45 -26.46
C ARG A 681 -18.74 -1.13 -26.36
N ASP A 682 -18.33 -1.78 -27.45
CA ASP A 682 -16.92 -1.99 -27.78
C ASP A 682 -16.44 -0.91 -28.76
N VAL A 683 -15.22 -0.39 -28.52
CA VAL A 683 -14.51 0.78 -29.10
C VAL A 683 -14.62 2.08 -28.27
#